data_AF-A0A4X1V0W1-F1
#
_entry.id   AF-A0A4X1V0W1-F1
#
_cell.length_a   1.000
_cell.length_b   1.000
_cell.length_c   1.000
_cell.angle_alpha   90.00
_cell.angle_beta   90.00
_cell.angle_gamma   90.00
#
_symmetry.space_group_name_H-M   'P 1'
#
loop_
_entity.id
_entity.type
_entity.pdbx_description
1 polymer ?
#
loop_
_entity_poly.entity_id
_entity_poly.type
_entity_poly.pdbx_seq_one_letter_code
_entity_poly.pdbx_strand_id
1 'polypeptide(L)'
;MGSADSKLNFRKAVIQLTTKTQPVEATDDAFWDQFWADTATSVQDVFALVPAAEIRAVREESPSNLATLCYKAVEKLVQGAESGCHSEKEKQIVLNCSRLLTRVLPCIFEDPDWRGFFWSTVPGAGRGGGEDDDENARPLAESLLLAIADLLFCPDFTVQSHRRSTVDSAEDIHSLDSCEYIWEAGVGFAHSPQPSYIHDMNRMELLKLLLTCFSEAMYLPPAADCGNTNPWVQFFCSTENRHALPLFTSLLNTVCAYDPVGYGIPYNHLLFSDYREPLVEEAAQVLIVTLDHDSTTSASPTVDGTTTGTAMDDADPPGPENLFVNYLSRIHREEDFQFILKGIARLLSNPLLQTYLPNSTKKIQFHQELLVLFWKLCDFNKKFLFFVLKSSDVLDILVPILYFLNDARADQSRVGLMHIGVFILLLLSGERNFGVRLNKPYSVRVPMDIPVFTGTHADLLIVVFHKIITSGHQRLQPLFDCLLTIVVNVSPYLKSLSMVAANKLLHLLEAFSTTWFLFSAAQNHHLVFFLLEVFNNIIQYQFDGNSNLVYAIIRKRSVFHQLANLPTDPPAIHKALQRRRRAPEPLSRTGSQEGASMEGSRPAVPAEPGTLKTSLVATPGLALGRGVDGGSRVLAEVLGGSGRVAWSRAPGPRGVGGIRRSISQVGGRCRLVGARLVQRLSRWGAAVAGFSPPPPTPRHRQANGEVPGVRGWHLAIPGASAPAELGRGQPSHGGGHPGLLESASLGIPFLPVL
;
A
#
# COMPACT_ATOMS: atom_id res chain seq x y z
N MET A 1 -16.75 40.06 19.69
CA MET A 1 -16.10 40.07 21.02
C MET A 1 -16.25 38.76 21.80
N GLY A 2 -17.05 37.76 21.37
CA GLY A 2 -17.33 36.55 22.17
C GLY A 2 -16.42 35.31 22.02
N SER A 3 -15.34 35.36 21.24
CA SER A 3 -14.48 34.17 20.99
C SER A 3 -13.47 33.88 22.11
N ALA A 4 -13.01 34.90 22.83
CA ALA A 4 -12.03 34.72 23.91
C ALA A 4 -12.68 34.15 25.18
N ASP A 5 -13.88 34.63 25.51
CA ASP A 5 -14.63 34.17 26.69
C ASP A 5 -15.12 32.73 26.54
N SER A 6 -15.54 32.31 25.34
CA SER A 6 -15.94 30.92 25.09
C SER A 6 -14.78 29.94 25.22
N LYS A 7 -13.59 30.27 24.67
CA LYS A 7 -12.38 29.46 24.86
C LYS A 7 -11.96 29.37 26.33
N LEU A 8 -12.13 30.44 27.10
CA LEU A 8 -11.84 30.45 28.54
C LEU A 8 -12.82 29.55 29.30
N ASN A 9 -14.11 29.60 28.99
CA ASN A 9 -15.13 28.76 29.62
C ASN A 9 -14.90 27.28 29.30
N PHE A 10 -14.64 26.95 28.03
CA PHE A 10 -14.24 25.60 27.62
C PHE A 10 -13.02 25.11 28.41
N ARG A 11 -11.99 25.93 28.54
CA ARG A 11 -10.78 25.58 29.31
C ARG A 11 -11.08 25.36 30.79
N LYS A 12 -11.93 26.19 31.39
CA LYS A 12 -12.38 26.00 32.78
C LYS A 12 -13.14 24.69 32.95
N ALA A 13 -14.02 24.33 32.02
CA ALA A 13 -14.75 23.08 32.04
C ALA A 13 -13.79 21.86 32.00
N VAL A 14 -12.76 21.89 31.15
CA VAL A 14 -11.73 20.84 31.09
C VAL A 14 -11.00 20.68 32.44
N ILE A 15 -10.63 21.78 33.09
CA ILE A 15 -9.98 21.73 34.42
C ILE A 15 -10.94 21.19 35.49
N GLN A 16 -12.23 21.50 35.38
CA GLN A 16 -13.25 21.01 36.33
C GLN A 16 -13.45 19.49 36.25
N LEU A 17 -13.15 18.84 35.11
CA LEU A 17 -13.25 17.38 34.97
C LEU A 17 -12.27 16.61 35.87
N THR A 18 -11.11 17.20 36.18
CA THR A 18 -10.06 16.63 37.05
C THR A 18 -10.14 17.15 38.48
N THR A 19 -10.53 18.41 38.67
CA THR A 19 -10.43 19.06 39.99
C THR A 19 -11.63 18.82 40.90
N LYS A 20 -12.81 18.47 40.36
CA LYS A 20 -13.98 18.16 41.18
C LYS A 20 -13.82 16.78 41.81
N THR A 21 -13.81 16.73 43.15
CA THR A 21 -13.72 15.49 43.95
C THR A 21 -14.96 14.60 43.84
N GLN A 22 -16.08 15.13 43.34
CA GLN A 22 -17.30 14.36 43.06
C GLN A 22 -17.55 14.32 41.56
N PRO A 23 -18.06 13.20 41.02
CA PRO A 23 -18.47 13.11 39.62
C PRO A 23 -19.48 14.20 39.28
N VAL A 24 -19.33 14.83 38.12
CA VAL A 24 -20.34 15.77 37.63
C VAL A 24 -21.56 14.97 37.19
N GLU A 25 -22.75 15.38 37.63
CA GLU A 25 -24.00 14.70 37.28
C GLU A 25 -24.21 14.70 35.76
N ALA A 26 -24.62 13.56 35.21
CA ALA A 26 -24.91 13.44 33.78
C ALA A 26 -26.09 14.33 33.32
N THR A 27 -26.93 14.78 34.26
CA THR A 27 -28.08 15.66 34.02
C THR A 27 -27.73 17.16 34.05
N ASP A 28 -26.48 17.53 34.40
CA ASP A 28 -26.03 18.92 34.39
C ASP A 28 -25.71 19.38 32.96
N ASP A 29 -26.75 19.50 32.12
CA ASP A 29 -26.60 19.88 30.71
C ASP A 29 -25.92 21.25 30.54
N ALA A 30 -26.08 22.17 31.51
CA ALA A 30 -25.41 23.48 31.50
C ALA A 30 -23.88 23.37 31.66
N PHE A 31 -23.39 22.36 32.39
CA PHE A 31 -21.96 22.06 32.43
C PHE A 31 -21.49 21.41 31.13
N TRP A 32 -22.19 20.37 30.66
CA TRP A 32 -21.77 19.59 29.49
C TRP A 32 -21.84 20.39 28.18
N ASP A 33 -22.82 21.28 28.03
CA ASP A 33 -22.96 22.11 26.82
C ASP A 33 -21.78 23.07 26.59
N GLN A 34 -20.96 23.36 27.61
CA GLN A 34 -19.74 24.17 27.47
C GLN A 34 -18.71 23.52 26.53
N PHE A 35 -18.75 22.20 26.35
CA PHE A 35 -17.83 21.48 25.48
C PHE A 35 -18.18 21.57 23.99
N TRP A 36 -19.43 21.86 23.62
CA TRP A 36 -19.87 21.83 22.21
C TRP A 36 -20.80 22.96 21.76
N ALA A 37 -21.61 23.58 22.64
CA ALA A 37 -22.65 24.53 22.24
C ALA A 37 -22.12 25.97 22.03
N ASP A 38 -21.23 26.44 22.91
CA ASP A 38 -20.82 27.85 22.96
C ASP A 38 -19.45 28.14 22.32
N THR A 39 -18.76 27.10 21.83
CA THR A 39 -17.36 27.22 21.43
C THR A 39 -17.18 26.83 19.96
N ALA A 40 -17.05 27.82 19.06
CA ALA A 40 -16.52 27.56 17.72
C ALA A 40 -15.01 27.28 17.82
N THR A 41 -14.65 26.03 18.16
CA THR A 41 -13.26 25.61 18.32
C THR A 41 -12.76 24.91 17.07
N SER A 42 -11.69 25.41 16.47
CA SER A 42 -10.99 24.63 15.46
C SER A 42 -10.38 23.35 16.06
N VAL A 43 -10.08 22.35 15.24
CA VAL A 43 -9.33 21.15 15.68
C VAL A 43 -8.05 21.55 16.44
N GLN A 44 -7.34 22.57 15.96
CA GLN A 44 -6.12 23.08 16.59
C GLN A 44 -6.40 23.66 17.99
N ASP A 45 -7.52 24.38 18.15
CA ASP A 45 -7.96 24.89 19.46
C ASP A 45 -8.27 23.75 20.42
N VAL A 46 -9.01 22.72 20.00
CA VAL A 46 -9.32 21.57 20.86
C VAL A 46 -8.03 20.87 21.32
N PHE A 47 -7.07 20.65 20.42
CA PHE A 47 -5.80 20.00 20.76
C PHE A 47 -4.92 20.84 21.70
N ALA A 48 -5.02 22.17 21.63
CA ALA A 48 -4.33 23.10 22.52
C ALA A 48 -5.02 23.23 23.89
N LEU A 49 -6.35 23.29 23.92
CA LEU A 49 -7.16 23.48 25.13
C LEU A 49 -7.38 22.20 25.94
N VAL A 50 -7.23 21.03 25.29
CA VAL A 50 -7.31 19.70 25.91
C VAL A 50 -5.98 18.94 25.73
N PRO A 51 -4.97 19.20 26.57
CA PRO A 51 -3.69 18.48 26.53
C PRO A 51 -3.84 16.99 26.87
N ALA A 52 -3.10 16.12 26.18
CA ALA A 52 -3.17 14.67 26.38
C ALA A 52 -2.79 14.25 27.81
N ALA A 53 -1.93 15.01 28.50
CA ALA A 53 -1.59 14.76 29.89
C ALA A 53 -2.81 14.91 30.80
N GLU A 54 -3.68 15.89 30.52
CA GLU A 54 -4.90 16.11 31.30
C GLU A 54 -5.96 15.06 31.01
N ILE A 55 -6.09 14.61 29.77
CA ILE A 55 -7.01 13.50 29.44
C ILE A 55 -6.61 12.24 30.22
N ARG A 56 -5.30 11.95 30.32
CA ARG A 56 -4.78 10.84 31.14
C ARG A 56 -5.04 11.07 32.64
N ALA A 57 -4.87 12.30 33.12
CA ALA A 57 -5.21 12.63 34.51
C ALA A 57 -6.71 12.44 34.80
N VAL A 58 -7.61 12.89 33.90
CA VAL A 58 -9.06 12.62 34.06
C VAL A 58 -9.33 11.12 34.03
N ARG A 59 -8.70 10.36 33.12
CA ARG A 59 -8.84 8.90 33.03
C ARG A 59 -8.46 8.19 34.33
N GLU A 60 -7.40 8.64 34.99
CA GLU A 60 -6.82 8.01 36.19
C GLU A 60 -7.48 8.51 37.50
N GLU A 61 -7.74 9.82 37.60
CA GLU A 61 -8.22 10.47 38.82
C GLU A 61 -9.75 10.63 38.85
N SER A 62 -10.42 10.64 37.69
CA SER A 62 -11.87 10.88 37.56
C SER A 62 -12.49 10.10 36.38
N PRO A 63 -12.37 8.76 36.35
CA PRO A 63 -12.80 7.94 35.21
C PRO A 63 -14.30 8.08 34.89
N SER A 64 -15.15 8.30 35.90
CA SER A 64 -16.59 8.54 35.69
C SER A 64 -16.86 9.80 34.86
N ASN A 65 -16.13 10.89 35.11
CA ASN A 65 -16.29 12.14 34.36
C ASN A 65 -15.88 11.95 32.90
N LEU A 66 -14.80 11.18 32.65
CA LEU A 66 -14.37 10.87 31.28
C LEU A 66 -15.41 9.99 30.56
N ALA A 67 -15.95 8.99 31.23
CA ALA A 67 -17.00 8.13 30.69
C ALA A 67 -18.26 8.94 30.33
N THR A 68 -18.72 9.84 31.22
CA THR A 68 -19.87 10.72 30.96
C THR A 68 -19.58 11.70 29.82
N LEU A 69 -18.37 12.26 29.72
CA LEU A 69 -17.98 13.12 28.60
C LEU A 69 -18.08 12.39 27.26
N CYS A 70 -17.56 11.16 27.18
CA CYS A 70 -17.66 10.33 25.98
C CYS A 70 -19.11 9.99 25.65
N TYR A 71 -19.89 9.55 26.64
CA TYR A 71 -21.31 9.24 26.45
C TYR A 71 -22.09 10.44 25.90
N LYS A 72 -21.96 11.61 26.53
CA LYS A 72 -22.65 12.84 26.10
C LYS A 72 -22.21 13.30 24.71
N ALA A 73 -20.92 13.18 24.39
CA ALA A 73 -20.43 13.53 23.06
C ALA A 73 -21.03 12.62 21.97
N VAL A 74 -21.16 11.31 22.25
CA VAL A 74 -21.83 10.37 21.34
C VAL A 74 -23.34 10.64 21.28
N GLU A 75 -24.00 10.91 22.41
CA GLU A 75 -25.42 11.29 22.49
C GLU A 75 -25.72 12.50 21.57
N LYS A 76 -24.85 13.52 21.57
CA LYS A 76 -24.99 14.69 20.69
C LYS A 76 -24.77 14.37 19.20
N LEU A 77 -23.90 13.42 18.87
CA LEU A 77 -23.73 12.96 17.49
C LEU A 77 -24.96 12.19 17.00
N VAL A 78 -25.51 11.31 17.84
CA VAL A 78 -26.76 10.57 17.55
C VAL A 78 -27.92 11.54 17.38
N GLN A 79 -28.09 12.51 18.29
CA GLN A 79 -29.12 13.55 18.18
C GLN A 79 -28.99 14.36 16.88
N GLY A 80 -27.76 14.72 16.49
CA GLY A 80 -27.51 15.43 15.23
C GLY A 80 -27.78 14.58 13.99
N ALA A 81 -27.54 13.27 14.08
CA ALA A 81 -27.85 12.31 13.02
C ALA A 81 -29.37 12.10 12.86
N GLU A 82 -30.12 12.03 13.96
CA GLU A 82 -31.58 11.89 13.98
C GLU A 82 -32.30 13.19 13.58
N SER A 83 -31.75 14.35 13.96
CA SER A 83 -32.33 15.65 13.61
C SER A 83 -31.98 16.13 12.21
N GLY A 84 -30.99 15.54 11.54
CA GLY A 84 -30.53 16.00 10.23
C GLY A 84 -29.81 17.34 10.24
N CYS A 85 -29.27 17.73 11.40
CA CYS A 85 -28.46 18.94 11.57
C CYS A 85 -29.11 20.20 10.95
N HIS A 86 -30.41 20.42 11.21
CA HIS A 86 -31.19 21.48 10.55
C HIS A 86 -30.68 22.90 10.87
N SER A 87 -30.06 23.10 12.03
CA SER A 87 -29.54 24.40 12.45
C SER A 87 -28.01 24.46 12.37
N GLU A 88 -27.47 25.65 12.10
CA GLU A 88 -26.01 25.88 12.13
C GLU A 88 -25.41 25.58 13.52
N LYS A 89 -26.21 25.77 14.58
CA LYS A 89 -25.83 25.41 15.95
C LYS A 89 -25.64 23.90 16.10
N GLU A 90 -26.54 23.08 15.57
CA GLU A 90 -26.42 21.61 15.59
C GLU A 90 -25.20 21.13 14.79
N LYS A 91 -24.99 21.67 13.59
CA LYS A 91 -23.81 21.38 12.77
C LYS A 91 -22.51 21.65 13.55
N GLN A 92 -22.46 22.79 14.24
CA GLN A 92 -21.30 23.17 15.05
C GLN A 92 -21.11 22.27 16.27
N ILE A 93 -22.20 21.85 16.94
CA ILE A 93 -22.17 20.88 18.05
C ILE A 93 -21.60 19.55 17.58
N VAL A 94 -22.09 19.01 16.47
CA VAL A 94 -21.62 17.75 15.87
C VAL A 94 -20.13 17.80 15.55
N LEU A 95 -19.67 18.89 14.93
CA LEU A 95 -18.24 19.07 14.62
C LEU A 95 -17.40 19.16 15.90
N ASN A 96 -17.85 19.90 16.92
CA ASN A 96 -17.12 20.01 18.18
C ASN A 96 -17.03 18.66 18.93
N CYS A 97 -18.12 17.89 18.97
CA CYS A 97 -18.11 16.54 19.53
C CYS A 97 -17.15 15.63 18.76
N SER A 98 -17.14 15.73 17.42
CA SER A 98 -16.22 14.95 16.58
C SER A 98 -14.75 15.27 16.86
N ARG A 99 -14.42 16.56 16.99
CA ARG A 99 -13.07 17.05 17.35
C ARG A 99 -12.65 16.58 18.74
N LEU A 100 -13.56 16.65 19.71
CA LEU A 100 -13.31 16.24 21.08
C LEU A 100 -13.07 14.72 21.18
N LEU A 101 -13.93 13.91 20.57
CA LEU A 101 -13.75 12.45 20.56
C LEU A 101 -12.47 12.03 19.82
N THR A 102 -12.16 12.66 18.70
CA THR A 102 -10.88 12.48 17.97
C THR A 102 -9.67 12.73 18.89
N ARG A 103 -9.79 13.68 19.81
CA ARG A 103 -8.75 14.01 20.78
C ARG A 103 -8.68 13.04 21.96
N VAL A 104 -9.83 12.57 22.45
CA VAL A 104 -9.97 11.78 23.67
C VAL A 104 -9.70 10.29 23.45
N LEU A 105 -10.26 9.69 22.39
CA LEU A 105 -10.21 8.25 22.12
C LEU A 105 -8.79 7.65 22.14
N PRO A 106 -7.74 8.26 21.54
CA PRO A 106 -6.37 7.77 21.63
C PRO A 106 -5.89 7.56 23.08
N CYS A 107 -6.25 8.47 23.98
CA CYS A 107 -5.86 8.37 25.38
C CYS A 107 -6.66 7.28 26.10
N ILE A 108 -7.86 6.94 25.64
CA ILE A 108 -8.62 5.81 26.17
C ILE A 108 -7.97 4.49 25.74
N PHE A 109 -7.61 4.34 24.47
CA PHE A 109 -6.99 3.11 23.93
C PHE A 109 -5.62 2.77 24.51
N GLU A 110 -4.91 3.74 25.09
CA GLU A 110 -3.66 3.51 25.81
C GLU A 110 -3.83 2.64 27.08
N ASP A 111 -5.04 2.56 27.63
CA ASP A 111 -5.33 1.82 28.85
C ASP A 111 -6.15 0.54 28.57
N PRO A 112 -5.61 -0.66 28.88
CA PRO A 112 -6.35 -1.92 28.73
C PRO A 112 -7.68 -1.98 29.48
N ASP A 113 -7.81 -1.28 30.62
CA ASP A 113 -9.02 -1.34 31.46
C ASP A 113 -10.23 -0.70 30.76
N TRP A 114 -9.99 0.16 29.77
CA TRP A 114 -11.02 0.85 29.02
C TRP A 114 -11.49 0.14 27.75
N ARG A 115 -10.90 -1.00 27.37
CA ARG A 115 -11.24 -1.68 26.10
C ARG A 115 -12.71 -2.07 25.97
N GLY A 116 -13.31 -2.50 27.08
CA GLY A 116 -14.72 -2.90 27.11
C GLY A 116 -15.70 -1.73 27.13
N PHE A 117 -15.26 -0.51 27.46
CA PHE A 117 -16.15 0.63 27.72
C PHE A 117 -17.06 0.94 26.53
N PHE A 118 -16.49 1.12 25.34
CA PHE A 118 -17.29 1.44 24.15
C PHE A 118 -18.12 0.26 23.65
N TRP A 119 -17.74 -0.98 23.98
CA TRP A 119 -18.44 -2.20 23.60
C TRP A 119 -19.46 -2.67 24.65
N SER A 120 -19.60 -1.91 25.74
CA SER A 120 -20.63 -2.13 26.76
C SER A 120 -21.88 -1.29 26.49
N THR A 121 -23.03 -1.79 26.91
CA THR A 121 -24.29 -1.04 26.95
C THR A 121 -24.25 -0.09 28.13
N VAL A 122 -24.77 1.13 27.96
CA VAL A 122 -24.74 2.15 29.01
C VAL A 122 -25.97 1.97 29.91
N PRO A 123 -25.81 1.71 31.21
CA PRO A 123 -26.95 1.56 32.13
C PRO A 123 -27.77 2.85 32.20
N GLY A 124 -29.09 2.77 31.97
CA GLY A 124 -30.00 3.91 32.09
C GLY A 124 -30.13 4.81 30.84
N ALA A 125 -29.67 4.35 29.67
CA ALA A 125 -29.91 5.04 28.39
C ALA A 125 -31.38 4.98 27.93
N GLY A 126 -32.19 4.10 28.50
CA GLY A 126 -33.65 4.15 28.41
C GLY A 126 -34.19 5.34 29.20
N ARG A 127 -34.44 6.47 28.55
CA ARG A 127 -35.33 7.51 29.10
C ARG A 127 -36.77 6.99 29.09
N GLY A 128 -37.07 6.07 30.01
CA GLY A 128 -38.38 5.46 30.18
C GLY A 128 -38.21 4.20 31.02
N GLY A 129 -38.62 4.24 32.29
CA GLY A 129 -38.48 3.11 33.23
C GLY A 129 -39.40 1.94 32.88
N GLY A 130 -39.06 1.20 31.82
CA GLY A 130 -39.61 -0.11 31.48
C GLY A 130 -38.49 -1.14 31.44
N GLU A 131 -38.67 -2.28 32.10
CA GLU A 131 -37.69 -3.38 32.16
C GLU A 131 -37.41 -4.01 30.77
N ASP A 132 -38.21 -3.69 29.74
CA ASP A 132 -38.06 -4.17 28.36
C ASP A 132 -37.11 -3.30 27.47
N ASP A 133 -36.78 -2.06 27.86
CA ASP A 133 -35.93 -1.15 27.06
C ASP A 133 -34.42 -1.45 27.19
N ASP A 134 -34.00 -2.09 28.29
CA ASP A 134 -32.59 -2.43 28.54
C ASP A 134 -32.10 -3.65 27.72
N GLU A 135 -33.00 -4.52 27.24
CA GLU A 135 -32.63 -5.68 26.39
C GLU A 135 -32.21 -5.27 24.96
N ASN A 136 -32.58 -4.08 24.50
CA ASN A 136 -32.26 -3.55 23.17
C ASN A 136 -31.18 -2.45 23.17
N ALA A 137 -30.55 -2.17 24.31
CA ALA A 137 -29.53 -1.14 24.41
C ALA A 137 -28.31 -1.50 23.53
N ARG A 138 -28.00 -0.66 22.54
CA ARG A 138 -26.83 -0.85 21.67
C ARG A 138 -25.54 -0.40 22.38
N PRO A 139 -24.40 -1.07 22.14
CA PRO A 139 -23.10 -0.58 22.61
C PRO A 139 -22.77 0.83 22.09
N LEU A 140 -22.04 1.60 22.89
CA LEU A 140 -21.67 2.98 22.56
C LEU A 140 -20.87 3.09 21.25
N ALA A 141 -20.02 2.10 20.96
CA ALA A 141 -19.25 1.97 19.72
C ALA A 141 -20.18 1.89 18.50
N GLU A 142 -21.23 1.06 18.58
CA GLU A 142 -22.17 0.88 17.48
C GLU A 142 -22.93 2.18 17.22
N SER A 143 -23.48 2.80 18.26
CA SER A 143 -24.18 4.08 18.16
C SER A 143 -23.29 5.18 17.57
N LEU A 144 -22.03 5.27 17.98
CA LEU A 144 -21.06 6.22 17.43
C LEU A 144 -20.81 5.97 15.94
N LEU A 145 -20.53 4.72 15.57
CA LEU A 145 -20.22 4.36 14.18
C LEU A 145 -21.41 4.58 13.24
N LEU A 146 -22.63 4.22 13.67
CA LEU A 146 -23.85 4.46 12.89
C LEU A 146 -24.16 5.95 12.78
N ALA A 147 -24.05 6.72 13.86
CA ALA A 147 -24.24 8.17 13.82
C ALA A 147 -23.25 8.86 12.86
N ILE A 148 -21.98 8.45 12.86
CA ILE A 148 -20.99 8.96 11.89
C ILE A 148 -21.42 8.61 10.46
N ALA A 149 -21.87 7.38 10.22
CA ALA A 149 -22.31 6.93 8.90
C ALA A 149 -23.53 7.72 8.39
N ASP A 150 -24.52 7.97 9.26
CA ASP A 150 -25.68 8.81 8.95
C ASP A 150 -25.27 10.27 8.67
N LEU A 151 -24.41 10.85 9.51
CA LEU A 151 -23.91 12.21 9.35
C LEU A 151 -23.09 12.40 8.06
N LEU A 152 -22.43 11.36 7.55
CA LEU A 152 -21.67 11.38 6.29
C LEU A 152 -22.57 11.48 5.03
N PHE A 153 -23.87 11.20 5.17
CA PHE A 153 -24.88 11.34 4.12
C PHE A 153 -26.02 12.29 4.52
N CYS A 154 -25.81 13.13 5.54
CA CYS A 154 -26.79 14.10 6.02
C CYS A 154 -26.96 15.28 5.04
N PRO A 155 -28.16 15.49 4.48
CA PRO A 155 -28.45 16.62 3.60
C PRO A 155 -28.15 17.97 4.25
N ASP A 156 -27.63 18.90 3.46
CA ASP A 156 -27.21 20.27 3.83
C ASP A 156 -26.13 20.35 4.92
N PHE A 157 -25.59 19.21 5.36
CA PHE A 157 -24.42 19.12 6.24
C PHE A 157 -23.21 18.53 5.53
N THR A 158 -23.36 17.35 4.92
CA THR A 158 -22.30 16.65 4.18
C THR A 158 -22.69 16.31 2.76
N VAL A 159 -23.96 16.39 2.37
CA VAL A 159 -24.41 16.19 0.99
C VAL A 159 -25.42 17.27 0.59
N GLN A 160 -25.58 17.51 -0.69
CA GLN A 160 -26.53 18.52 -1.18
C GLN A 160 -27.95 17.93 -1.15
N SER A 161 -28.94 18.63 -0.57
CA SER A 161 -30.34 18.18 -0.64
C SER A 161 -30.90 18.28 -2.07
N HIS A 162 -31.66 17.25 -2.50
CA HIS A 162 -32.27 17.17 -3.84
C HIS A 162 -33.64 17.87 -3.91
N ARG A 163 -34.29 18.20 -2.78
CA ARG A 163 -35.61 18.85 -2.76
C ARG A 163 -35.50 20.36 -2.55
N ARG A 164 -35.81 21.13 -3.60
CA ARG A 164 -36.04 22.57 -3.48
C ARG A 164 -37.27 22.83 -2.61
N SER A 165 -37.09 23.16 -1.33
CA SER A 165 -37.93 24.07 -0.53
C SER A 165 -39.40 24.19 -0.96
N THR A 166 -40.13 23.08 -1.00
CA THR A 166 -41.59 23.09 -1.09
C THR A 166 -42.10 22.07 -0.10
N VAL A 167 -42.62 22.60 1.01
CA VAL A 167 -43.13 21.92 2.21
C VAL A 167 -42.04 21.60 3.25
N ASP A 168 -42.16 22.21 4.44
CA ASP A 168 -41.34 22.05 5.66
C ASP A 168 -41.38 20.64 6.28
N SER A 169 -41.52 19.59 5.48
CA SER A 169 -41.34 18.22 5.94
C SER A 169 -39.85 17.89 5.87
N ALA A 170 -39.19 17.90 7.03
CA ALA A 170 -37.84 17.35 7.18
C ALA A 170 -37.75 15.99 6.48
N GLU A 171 -36.70 15.77 5.67
CA GLU A 171 -36.46 14.45 5.10
C GLU A 171 -36.30 13.46 6.25
N ASP A 172 -37.11 12.40 6.28
CA ASP A 172 -36.93 11.33 7.24
C ASP A 172 -35.62 10.61 6.89
N ILE A 173 -34.58 10.89 7.67
CA ILE A 173 -33.21 10.40 7.50
C ILE A 173 -33.17 8.87 7.49
N HIS A 174 -34.11 8.22 8.17
CA HIS A 174 -34.23 6.76 8.18
C HIS A 174 -34.74 6.19 6.85
N SER A 175 -35.40 7.00 6.01
CA SER A 175 -35.90 6.63 4.68
C SER A 175 -34.97 7.00 3.51
N LEU A 176 -33.85 7.68 3.81
CA LEU A 176 -32.95 8.23 2.80
C LEU A 176 -32.17 7.14 2.04
N ASP A 177 -32.34 7.08 0.72
CA ASP A 177 -31.49 6.25 -0.14
C ASP A 177 -30.14 6.94 -0.38
N SER A 178 -29.15 6.55 0.41
CA SER A 178 -27.81 7.15 0.36
C SER A 178 -27.07 6.89 -0.96
N CYS A 179 -27.57 5.98 -1.80
CA CYS A 179 -27.02 5.78 -3.15
C CYS A 179 -27.28 6.99 -4.07
N GLU A 180 -28.29 7.82 -3.79
CA GLU A 180 -28.55 9.07 -4.53
C GLU A 180 -27.57 10.20 -4.16
N TYR A 181 -26.80 10.01 -3.09
CA TYR A 181 -25.95 11.03 -2.47
C TYR A 181 -24.45 10.69 -2.54
N ILE A 182 -24.04 9.84 -3.47
CA ILE A 182 -22.64 9.50 -3.71
C ILE A 182 -21.83 10.77 -4.02
N TRP A 183 -20.67 10.93 -3.36
CA TRP A 183 -19.94 12.20 -3.32
C TRP A 183 -19.24 12.61 -4.61
N GLU A 184 -19.03 11.66 -5.52
CA GLU A 184 -18.25 11.86 -6.74
C GLU A 184 -18.62 10.81 -7.81
N ALA A 185 -18.62 11.23 -9.08
CA ALA A 185 -18.83 10.32 -10.20
C ALA A 185 -17.66 9.33 -10.38
N GLY A 186 -17.96 8.15 -10.90
CA GLY A 186 -17.00 7.07 -11.12
C GLY A 186 -17.67 5.71 -11.14
N VAL A 187 -17.11 4.77 -10.37
CA VAL A 187 -17.65 3.41 -10.25
C VAL A 187 -19.07 3.49 -9.70
N GLY A 188 -20.01 2.82 -10.37
CA GLY A 188 -21.40 2.71 -9.89
C GLY A 188 -22.23 4.00 -9.85
N PHE A 189 -21.67 5.15 -10.26
CA PHE A 189 -22.37 6.44 -10.19
C PHE A 189 -21.89 7.41 -11.26
N ALA A 190 -22.80 7.95 -12.08
CA ALA A 190 -22.44 8.73 -13.26
C ALA A 190 -22.41 10.25 -13.06
N HIS A 191 -23.05 10.77 -12.02
CA HIS A 191 -23.27 12.21 -11.86
C HIS A 191 -22.44 12.76 -10.70
N SER A 192 -21.66 13.83 -10.91
CA SER A 192 -21.00 14.50 -9.81
C SER A 192 -21.95 15.54 -9.20
N PRO A 193 -22.16 15.54 -7.87
CA PRO A 193 -22.89 16.61 -7.20
C PRO A 193 -22.12 17.94 -7.31
N GLN A 194 -22.80 19.06 -7.04
CA GLN A 194 -22.12 20.37 -7.03
C GLN A 194 -21.01 20.39 -5.96
N PRO A 195 -19.77 20.82 -6.30
CA PRO A 195 -18.69 20.90 -5.33
C PRO A 195 -19.01 21.87 -4.19
N SER A 196 -18.81 21.43 -2.95
CA SER A 196 -18.97 22.24 -1.75
C SER A 196 -17.79 21.99 -0.80
N TYR A 197 -16.94 23.01 -0.62
CA TYR A 197 -15.78 22.88 0.27
C TYR A 197 -16.21 22.69 1.74
N ILE A 198 -17.38 23.20 2.12
CA ILE A 198 -17.94 23.01 3.48
C ILE A 198 -18.28 21.53 3.69
N HIS A 199 -18.95 20.90 2.73
CA HIS A 199 -19.25 19.48 2.79
C HIS A 199 -17.97 18.65 2.86
N ASP A 200 -16.94 19.02 2.09
CA ASP A 200 -15.66 18.32 2.11
C ASP A 200 -14.92 18.45 3.45
N MET A 201 -14.97 19.62 4.08
CA MET A 201 -14.43 19.81 5.44
C MET A 201 -15.20 18.99 6.49
N ASN A 202 -16.53 18.98 6.43
CA ASN A 202 -17.36 18.23 7.38
C ASN A 202 -17.13 16.71 7.23
N ARG A 203 -17.13 16.20 5.98
CA ARG A 203 -16.77 14.80 5.69
C ARG A 203 -15.38 14.45 6.22
N MET A 204 -14.40 15.31 5.99
CA MET A 204 -13.02 15.10 6.44
C MET A 204 -12.93 14.95 7.96
N GLU A 205 -13.66 15.77 8.73
CA GLU A 205 -13.65 15.65 10.19
C GLU A 205 -14.35 14.38 10.70
N LEU A 206 -15.44 13.97 10.06
CA LEU A 206 -16.13 12.71 10.38
C LEU A 206 -15.28 11.48 10.03
N LEU A 207 -14.60 11.49 8.87
CA LEU A 207 -13.68 10.41 8.48
C LEU A 207 -12.46 10.33 9.42
N LYS A 208 -11.97 11.47 9.93
CA LYS A 208 -10.90 11.48 10.96
C LYS A 208 -11.36 10.85 12.28
N LEU A 209 -12.58 11.13 12.71
CA LEU A 209 -13.15 10.49 13.88
C LEU A 209 -13.28 8.97 13.65
N LEU A 210 -13.74 8.56 12.47
CA LEU A 210 -13.86 7.16 12.09
C LEU A 210 -12.50 6.43 12.10
N LEU A 211 -11.47 7.03 11.50
CA LEU A 211 -10.09 6.52 11.57
C LEU A 211 -9.56 6.45 12.98
N THR A 212 -9.92 7.41 13.83
CA THR A 212 -9.56 7.38 15.24
C THR A 212 -10.17 6.16 15.92
N CYS A 213 -11.44 5.86 15.69
CA CYS A 213 -12.09 4.64 16.19
C CYS A 213 -11.36 3.37 15.71
N PHE A 214 -10.96 3.32 14.44
CA PHE A 214 -10.24 2.17 13.87
C PHE A 214 -8.78 2.04 14.34
N SER A 215 -8.24 3.00 15.09
CA SER A 215 -6.83 3.04 15.46
C SER A 215 -6.46 2.27 16.74
N GLU A 216 -7.43 1.63 17.41
CA GLU A 216 -7.22 0.92 18.69
C GLU A 216 -5.99 -0.01 18.67
N ALA A 217 -5.83 -0.80 17.61
CA ALA A 217 -4.72 -1.75 17.44
C ALA A 217 -3.32 -1.10 17.48
N MET A 218 -3.21 0.21 17.27
CA MET A 218 -1.94 0.95 17.33
C MET A 218 -1.45 1.22 18.76
N TYR A 219 -2.37 1.18 19.73
CA TYR A 219 -2.09 1.43 21.15
C TYR A 219 -1.86 0.13 21.93
N LEU A 220 -2.14 -1.01 21.29
CA LEU A 220 -1.93 -2.33 21.88
C LEU A 220 -0.47 -2.79 21.70
N PRO A 221 0.12 -3.46 22.71
CA PRO A 221 1.34 -4.22 22.51
C PRO A 221 1.12 -5.26 21.40
N PRO A 222 2.15 -5.66 20.65
CA PRO A 222 2.04 -6.78 19.71
C PRO A 222 1.62 -8.04 20.49
N ALA A 223 0.33 -8.38 20.47
CA ALA A 223 -0.19 -9.56 21.15
C ALA A 223 0.30 -10.82 20.43
N ALA A 224 0.56 -11.90 21.17
CA ALA A 224 0.92 -13.20 20.61
C ALA A 224 -0.23 -13.84 19.81
N ASP A 225 -1.47 -13.39 20.04
CA ASP A 225 -2.68 -13.84 19.38
C ASP A 225 -3.07 -12.90 18.24
N CYS A 226 -2.46 -13.11 17.07
CA CYS A 226 -2.74 -12.42 15.80
C CYS A 226 -4.13 -12.76 15.20
N GLY A 227 -5.12 -13.12 16.01
CA GLY A 227 -6.42 -13.65 15.58
C GLY A 227 -7.62 -12.71 15.70
N ASN A 228 -7.53 -11.63 16.49
CA ASN A 228 -8.67 -10.74 16.65
C ASN A 228 -8.66 -9.63 15.59
N THR A 229 -9.65 -9.69 14.70
CA THR A 229 -10.06 -8.57 13.85
C THR A 229 -10.43 -7.37 14.72
N ASN A 230 -10.13 -6.16 14.24
CA ASN A 230 -10.52 -4.95 14.96
C ASN A 230 -12.06 -4.87 15.02
N PRO A 231 -12.69 -4.92 16.21
CA PRO A 231 -14.15 -4.97 16.32
C PRO A 231 -14.82 -3.71 15.73
N TRP A 232 -14.15 -2.55 15.79
CA TRP A 232 -14.65 -1.30 15.20
C TRP A 232 -14.80 -1.43 13.68
N VAL A 233 -13.79 -2.01 13.02
CA VAL A 233 -13.79 -2.21 11.58
C VAL A 233 -14.78 -3.33 11.20
N GLN A 234 -14.79 -4.41 11.98
CA GLN A 234 -15.70 -5.54 11.75
C GLN A 234 -17.17 -5.10 11.77
N PHE A 235 -17.58 -4.36 12.80
CA PHE A 235 -18.94 -3.83 12.89
C PHE A 235 -19.24 -2.84 11.76
N PHE A 236 -18.35 -1.88 11.51
CA PHE A 236 -18.57 -0.85 10.49
C PHE A 236 -18.71 -1.41 9.06
N CYS A 237 -18.03 -2.53 8.79
CA CYS A 237 -18.08 -3.22 7.51
C CYS A 237 -19.16 -4.33 7.45
N SER A 238 -20.03 -4.44 8.45
CA SER A 238 -21.13 -5.41 8.49
C SER A 238 -22.42 -4.88 7.86
N THR A 239 -23.44 -5.75 7.76
CA THR A 239 -24.78 -5.42 7.26
C THR A 239 -25.54 -4.44 8.14
N GLU A 240 -25.12 -4.22 9.38
CA GLU A 240 -25.71 -3.23 10.29
C GLU A 240 -25.50 -1.79 9.78
N ASN A 241 -24.45 -1.56 8.98
CA ASN A 241 -24.20 -0.26 8.36
C ASN A 241 -24.90 -0.14 7.01
N ARG A 242 -26.11 0.43 7.01
CA ARG A 242 -26.90 0.68 5.79
C ARG A 242 -26.17 1.53 4.73
N HIS A 243 -25.19 2.33 5.15
CA HIS A 243 -24.42 3.24 4.28
C HIS A 243 -23.16 2.61 3.71
N ALA A 244 -22.88 1.34 3.97
CA ALA A 244 -21.63 0.69 3.57
C ALA A 244 -21.35 0.80 2.06
N LEU A 245 -22.34 0.53 1.20
CA LEU A 245 -22.21 0.62 -0.26
C LEU A 245 -22.00 2.05 -0.78
N PRO A 246 -22.86 3.04 -0.46
CA PRO A 246 -22.66 4.41 -0.93
C PRO A 246 -21.38 5.03 -0.34
N LEU A 247 -20.98 4.66 0.87
CA LEU A 247 -19.70 5.09 1.45
C LEU A 247 -18.51 4.48 0.71
N PHE A 248 -18.50 3.17 0.48
CA PHE A 248 -17.45 2.50 -0.32
C PHE A 248 -17.27 3.19 -1.67
N THR A 249 -18.38 3.43 -2.37
CA THR A 249 -18.39 4.05 -3.69
C THR A 249 -17.88 5.50 -3.63
N SER A 250 -18.34 6.27 -2.65
CA SER A 250 -17.93 7.67 -2.46
C SER A 250 -16.45 7.80 -2.13
N LEU A 251 -15.90 6.95 -1.26
CA LEU A 251 -14.48 6.94 -0.93
C LEU A 251 -13.62 6.59 -2.16
N LEU A 252 -13.97 5.53 -2.88
CA LEU A 252 -13.24 5.09 -4.08
C LEU A 252 -13.26 6.16 -5.18
N ASN A 253 -14.44 6.72 -5.47
CA ASN A 253 -14.59 7.73 -6.53
C ASN A 253 -13.89 9.03 -6.15
N THR A 254 -13.97 9.48 -4.89
CA THR A 254 -13.27 10.68 -4.41
C THR A 254 -11.76 10.57 -4.62
N VAL A 255 -11.17 9.40 -4.32
CA VAL A 255 -9.73 9.16 -4.55
C VAL A 255 -9.41 9.10 -6.04
N CYS A 256 -10.13 8.28 -6.82
CA CYS A 256 -9.81 8.03 -8.22
C CYS A 256 -10.13 9.23 -9.14
N ALA A 257 -11.06 10.10 -8.78
CA ALA A 257 -11.40 11.30 -9.54
C ALA A 257 -10.50 12.50 -9.23
N TYR A 258 -9.79 12.49 -8.09
CA TYR A 258 -9.00 13.65 -7.65
C TYR A 258 -7.88 14.02 -8.64
N ASP A 259 -7.83 15.31 -9.00
CA ASP A 259 -6.80 15.89 -9.85
C ASP A 259 -6.02 16.99 -9.10
N PRO A 260 -4.77 16.73 -8.67
CA PRO A 260 -3.96 17.69 -7.92
C PRO A 260 -3.45 18.87 -8.79
N VAL A 261 -3.54 18.76 -10.11
CA VAL A 261 -3.09 19.80 -11.04
C VAL A 261 -4.24 20.77 -11.38
N GLY A 262 -5.48 20.27 -11.37
CA GLY A 262 -6.69 21.06 -11.67
C GLY A 262 -6.65 21.64 -13.08
N TYR A 263 -6.78 22.96 -13.23
CA TYR A 263 -6.80 23.64 -14.53
C TYR A 263 -5.49 23.57 -15.34
N GLY A 264 -4.44 22.92 -14.84
CA GLY A 264 -3.15 22.84 -15.56
C GLY A 264 -2.33 24.12 -15.52
N ILE A 265 -2.76 25.12 -14.74
CA ILE A 265 -2.09 26.42 -14.64
C ILE A 265 -0.90 26.33 -13.66
N PRO A 266 0.31 26.76 -14.05
CA PRO A 266 1.46 26.87 -13.16
C PRO A 266 1.15 27.66 -11.87
N TYR A 267 1.58 27.14 -10.72
CA TYR A 267 1.41 27.77 -9.40
C TYR A 267 -0.04 27.95 -8.93
N ASN A 268 -1.02 27.28 -9.55
CA ASN A 268 -2.43 27.33 -9.14
C ASN A 268 -2.62 27.07 -7.64
N HIS A 269 -1.87 26.11 -7.10
CA HIS A 269 -1.89 25.71 -5.68
C HIS A 269 -1.32 26.75 -4.70
N LEU A 270 -0.67 27.82 -5.19
CA LEU A 270 -0.24 28.96 -4.36
C LEU A 270 -1.31 30.05 -4.32
N LEU A 271 -2.17 30.12 -5.35
CA LEU A 271 -3.21 31.13 -5.47
C LEU A 271 -4.54 30.64 -4.89
N PHE A 272 -4.82 29.35 -4.98
CA PHE A 272 -6.08 28.75 -4.54
C PHE A 272 -5.82 27.64 -3.52
N SER A 273 -6.63 27.64 -2.46
CA SER A 273 -6.61 26.59 -1.45
C SER A 273 -7.34 25.35 -1.96
N ASP A 274 -6.64 24.22 -1.93
CA ASP A 274 -7.21 22.93 -2.28
C ASP A 274 -7.77 22.27 -1.02
N TYR A 275 -9.08 22.44 -0.83
CA TYR A 275 -9.83 21.85 0.27
C TYR A 275 -10.21 20.39 0.04
N ARG A 276 -10.04 19.87 -1.19
CA ARG A 276 -10.39 18.49 -1.56
C ARG A 276 -9.30 17.51 -1.17
N GLU A 277 -8.02 17.89 -1.30
CA GLU A 277 -6.88 17.01 -0.96
C GLU A 277 -6.95 16.40 0.44
N PRO A 278 -7.25 17.16 1.52
CA PRO A 278 -7.36 16.57 2.85
C PRO A 278 -8.46 15.50 2.92
N LEU A 279 -9.60 15.72 2.27
CA LEU A 279 -10.67 14.71 2.20
C LEU A 279 -10.20 13.46 1.45
N VAL A 280 -9.48 13.63 0.34
CA VAL A 280 -8.96 12.52 -0.47
C VAL A 280 -7.98 11.66 0.32
N GLU A 281 -7.13 12.28 1.13
CA GLU A 281 -6.19 11.58 2.01
C GLU A 281 -6.93 10.75 3.06
N GLU A 282 -7.88 11.33 3.78
CA GLU A 282 -8.69 10.60 4.77
C GLU A 282 -9.54 9.51 4.11
N ALA A 283 -10.08 9.76 2.91
CA ALA A 283 -10.87 8.78 2.16
C ALA A 283 -10.04 7.56 1.75
N ALA A 284 -8.81 7.78 1.27
CA ALA A 284 -7.89 6.70 0.94
C ALA A 284 -7.54 5.88 2.20
N GLN A 285 -7.28 6.54 3.33
CA GLN A 285 -6.94 5.87 4.59
C GLN A 285 -8.12 5.04 5.13
N VAL A 286 -9.33 5.59 5.17
CA VAL A 286 -10.54 4.86 5.60
C VAL A 286 -10.76 3.64 4.71
N LEU A 287 -10.69 3.82 3.38
CA LEU A 287 -10.86 2.73 2.43
C LEU A 287 -9.82 1.61 2.62
N ILE A 288 -8.56 1.95 2.90
CA ILE A 288 -7.52 0.96 3.15
C ILE A 288 -7.81 0.17 4.43
N VAL A 289 -8.22 0.85 5.50
CA VAL A 289 -8.49 0.23 6.80
C VAL A 289 -9.73 -0.65 6.75
N THR A 290 -10.80 -0.22 6.07
CA THR A 290 -12.01 -1.05 5.87
C THR A 290 -11.77 -2.26 4.97
N LEU A 291 -10.73 -2.22 4.12
CA LEU A 291 -10.26 -3.37 3.35
C LEU A 291 -9.26 -4.25 4.12
N ASP A 292 -9.02 -4.00 5.41
CA ASP A 292 -8.23 -4.92 6.22
C ASP A 292 -9.07 -6.09 6.71
N HIS A 293 -8.89 -7.25 6.08
CA HIS A 293 -9.64 -8.46 6.35
C HIS A 293 -8.70 -9.65 6.55
N ASP A 294 -8.86 -10.34 7.67
CA ASP A 294 -8.12 -11.57 7.97
C ASP A 294 -8.83 -12.77 7.33
N SER A 295 -8.34 -13.16 6.16
CA SER A 295 -8.81 -14.32 5.39
C SER A 295 -8.44 -15.67 6.04
N THR A 296 -7.81 -15.68 7.22
CA THR A 296 -7.36 -16.90 7.91
C THR A 296 -8.46 -17.63 8.66
N THR A 297 -9.58 -16.97 9.00
CA THR A 297 -10.64 -17.55 9.83
C THR A 297 -11.67 -18.36 9.03
N SER A 298 -11.76 -18.14 7.71
CA SER A 298 -12.73 -18.81 6.84
C SER A 298 -12.22 -20.14 6.24
N ALA A 299 -11.01 -20.58 6.61
CA ALA A 299 -10.39 -21.80 6.08
C ALA A 299 -10.16 -22.88 7.15
N SER A 300 -11.07 -23.01 8.12
CA SER A 300 -11.19 -24.25 8.90
C SER A 300 -12.12 -25.21 8.16
N PRO A 301 -11.61 -26.26 7.48
CA PRO A 301 -12.49 -27.35 7.10
C PRO A 301 -12.93 -28.03 8.39
N THR A 302 -14.22 -27.98 8.71
CA THR A 302 -14.79 -28.85 9.74
C THR A 302 -14.59 -30.29 9.30
N VAL A 303 -13.60 -30.94 9.88
CA VAL A 303 -13.43 -32.39 9.81
C VAL A 303 -14.45 -32.98 10.76
N ASP A 304 -15.68 -33.18 10.28
CA ASP A 304 -16.58 -34.19 10.83
C ASP A 304 -17.35 -34.83 9.67
N GLY A 305 -16.75 -35.88 9.14
CA GLY A 305 -17.40 -36.77 8.20
C GLY A 305 -18.32 -37.71 8.94
N THR A 306 -19.62 -37.41 8.95
CA THR A 306 -20.71 -38.41 8.88
C THR A 306 -22.05 -37.68 8.83
N THR A 307 -22.66 -37.60 7.64
CA THR A 307 -24.04 -38.06 7.39
C THR A 307 -24.40 -37.80 5.93
N THR A 308 -24.84 -38.87 5.27
CA THR A 308 -25.47 -38.89 3.95
C THR A 308 -26.75 -38.07 3.92
N GLY A 309 -26.82 -37.07 3.03
CA GLY A 309 -28.04 -36.30 2.75
C GLY A 309 -27.92 -35.51 1.45
N THR A 310 -28.59 -36.01 0.41
CA THR A 310 -29.07 -35.41 -0.85
C THR A 310 -28.59 -34.03 -1.33
N ALA A 311 -28.23 -34.00 -2.61
CA ALA A 311 -27.92 -32.84 -3.45
C ALA A 311 -29.08 -31.83 -3.57
N MET A 312 -28.76 -30.55 -3.33
CA MET A 312 -29.20 -29.33 -4.03
C MET A 312 -28.96 -28.14 -3.08
N ASP A 313 -27.80 -27.49 -3.20
CA ASP A 313 -27.64 -26.08 -2.84
C ASP A 313 -26.38 -25.57 -3.55
N ASP A 314 -26.58 -24.85 -4.66
CA ASP A 314 -25.61 -23.91 -5.23
C ASP A 314 -25.51 -22.69 -4.29
N ALA A 315 -25.14 -22.92 -3.04
CA ALA A 315 -24.75 -21.84 -2.15
C ALA A 315 -23.32 -21.46 -2.54
N ASP A 316 -23.18 -20.33 -3.24
CA ASP A 316 -21.90 -19.62 -3.35
C ASP A 316 -21.21 -19.65 -1.98
N PRO A 317 -19.90 -19.95 -1.91
CA PRO A 317 -19.19 -19.92 -0.63
C PRO A 317 -19.51 -18.60 0.07
N PRO A 318 -19.84 -18.60 1.37
CA PRO A 318 -20.24 -17.38 2.07
C PRO A 318 -19.18 -16.33 1.79
N GLY A 319 -19.61 -15.26 1.12
CA GLY A 319 -18.72 -14.17 0.74
C GLY A 319 -18.00 -13.62 1.97
N PRO A 320 -16.90 -12.87 1.79
CA PRO A 320 -16.22 -12.26 2.93
C PRO A 320 -17.23 -11.50 3.79
N GLU A 321 -17.22 -11.74 5.11
CA GLU A 321 -18.12 -11.07 6.06
C GLU A 321 -18.02 -9.54 5.96
N ASN A 322 -16.86 -9.04 5.53
CA ASN A 322 -16.61 -7.63 5.28
C ASN A 322 -17.23 -7.18 3.94
N LEU A 323 -18.26 -6.32 4.02
CA LEU A 323 -18.98 -5.78 2.87
C LEU A 323 -18.09 -4.97 1.92
N PHE A 324 -17.10 -4.21 2.43
CA PHE A 324 -16.20 -3.41 1.58
C PHE A 324 -15.34 -4.31 0.69
N VAL A 325 -14.82 -5.40 1.25
CA VAL A 325 -14.08 -6.42 0.47
C VAL A 325 -15.01 -7.09 -0.54
N ASN A 326 -16.25 -7.40 -0.14
CA ASN A 326 -17.25 -7.98 -1.02
C ASN A 326 -17.54 -7.05 -2.23
N TYR A 327 -17.84 -5.78 -1.99
CA TYR A 327 -18.08 -4.79 -3.06
C TYR A 327 -16.87 -4.64 -3.99
N LEU A 328 -15.66 -4.53 -3.43
CA LEU A 328 -14.42 -4.44 -4.21
C LEU A 328 -14.24 -5.66 -5.14
N SER A 329 -14.51 -6.86 -4.63
CA SER A 329 -14.38 -8.11 -5.39
C SER A 329 -15.40 -8.24 -6.53
N ARG A 330 -16.56 -7.56 -6.41
CA ARG A 330 -17.67 -7.60 -7.37
C ARG A 330 -17.54 -6.60 -8.52
N ILE A 331 -16.68 -5.58 -8.42
CA ILE A 331 -16.41 -4.68 -9.54
C ILE A 331 -15.87 -5.50 -10.73
N HIS A 332 -16.44 -5.29 -11.91
CA HIS A 332 -16.11 -6.11 -13.08
C HIS A 332 -16.22 -5.37 -14.42
N ARG A 333 -16.81 -4.17 -14.47
CA ARG A 333 -16.98 -3.43 -15.73
C ARG A 333 -15.63 -2.84 -16.15
N GLU A 334 -15.32 -2.94 -17.44
CA GLU A 334 -14.03 -2.50 -17.98
C GLU A 334 -13.84 -0.97 -17.83
N GLU A 335 -14.93 -0.20 -17.94
CA GLU A 335 -14.92 1.25 -17.70
C GLU A 335 -14.57 1.62 -16.24
N ASP A 336 -15.10 0.87 -15.27
CA ASP A 336 -14.83 1.07 -13.85
C ASP A 336 -13.35 0.78 -13.56
N PHE A 337 -12.82 -0.33 -14.10
CA PHE A 337 -11.40 -0.65 -13.98
C PHE A 337 -10.50 0.40 -14.62
N GLN A 338 -10.88 0.91 -15.80
CA GLN A 338 -10.11 1.96 -16.47
C GLN A 338 -10.13 3.27 -15.68
N PHE A 339 -11.27 3.63 -15.08
CA PHE A 339 -11.40 4.78 -14.20
C PHE A 339 -10.47 4.66 -12.99
N ILE A 340 -10.51 3.52 -12.28
CA ILE A 340 -9.65 3.26 -11.12
C ILE A 340 -8.17 3.32 -11.52
N LEU A 341 -7.77 2.61 -12.57
CA LEU A 341 -6.38 2.53 -12.99
C LEU A 341 -5.83 3.89 -13.40
N LYS A 342 -6.59 4.67 -14.19
CA LYS A 342 -6.19 6.03 -14.59
C LYS A 342 -6.09 6.97 -13.40
N GLY A 343 -7.03 6.90 -12.45
CA GLY A 343 -7.01 7.71 -11.24
C GLY A 343 -5.75 7.46 -10.42
N ILE A 344 -5.46 6.19 -10.11
CA ILE A 344 -4.27 5.79 -9.35
C ILE A 344 -2.98 6.14 -10.10
N ALA A 345 -2.90 5.86 -11.40
CA ALA A 345 -1.72 6.16 -12.21
C ALA A 345 -1.44 7.67 -12.29
N ARG A 346 -2.48 8.51 -12.43
CA ARG A 346 -2.38 9.98 -12.40
C ARG A 346 -1.75 10.45 -11.09
N LEU A 347 -2.27 9.96 -9.96
CA LEU A 347 -1.83 10.38 -8.64
C LEU A 347 -0.41 9.87 -8.34
N LEU A 348 -0.09 8.62 -8.63
CA LEU A 348 1.27 8.09 -8.46
C LEU A 348 2.30 8.80 -9.35
N SER A 349 1.89 9.22 -10.55
CA SER A 349 2.76 9.93 -11.51
C SER A 349 2.94 11.41 -11.17
N ASN A 350 2.20 11.97 -10.21
CA ASN A 350 2.23 13.40 -9.89
C ASN A 350 3.65 13.95 -9.62
N PRO A 351 4.54 13.30 -8.84
CA PRO A 351 5.90 13.79 -8.62
C PRO A 351 6.83 13.67 -9.84
N LEU A 352 6.43 12.89 -10.84
CA LEU A 352 7.21 12.62 -12.05
C LEU A 352 6.94 13.66 -13.14
N LEU A 353 5.88 14.45 -13.01
CA LEU A 353 5.53 15.52 -13.96
C LEU A 353 6.63 16.59 -13.98
N GLN A 354 7.26 16.76 -15.14
CA GLN A 354 8.24 17.81 -15.38
C GLN A 354 7.56 19.01 -16.03
N THR A 355 7.74 20.18 -15.43
CA THR A 355 7.38 21.47 -16.00
C THR A 355 8.64 22.30 -16.21
N TYR A 356 8.60 23.23 -17.17
CA TYR A 356 9.70 24.19 -17.36
C TYR A 356 9.92 25.10 -16.14
N LEU A 357 8.87 25.30 -15.34
CA LEU A 357 8.88 26.16 -14.17
C LEU A 357 9.08 25.30 -12.90
N PRO A 358 10.07 25.61 -12.05
CA PRO A 358 10.34 24.84 -10.84
C PRO A 358 9.19 24.98 -9.84
N ASN A 359 8.80 23.89 -9.20
CA ASN A 359 7.73 23.86 -8.18
C ASN A 359 6.39 24.44 -8.68
N SER A 360 6.13 24.41 -9.99
CA SER A 360 4.91 24.97 -10.54
C SER A 360 3.70 24.07 -10.41
N THR A 361 3.89 22.78 -10.10
CA THR A 361 2.82 21.81 -9.88
C THR A 361 2.76 21.41 -8.40
N LYS A 362 1.53 21.21 -7.91
CA LYS A 362 1.31 20.69 -6.57
C LYS A 362 1.82 19.26 -6.48
N LYS A 363 2.49 18.93 -5.37
CA LYS A 363 2.94 17.57 -5.07
C LYS A 363 2.12 16.98 -3.94
N ILE A 364 1.41 15.89 -4.22
CA ILE A 364 0.63 15.17 -3.21
C ILE A 364 1.56 14.54 -2.15
N GLN A 365 1.03 14.16 -0.98
CA GLN A 365 1.84 13.56 0.10
C GLN A 365 1.43 12.13 0.47
N PHE A 366 0.28 11.64 -0.03
CA PHE A 366 -0.33 10.35 0.34
C PHE A 366 0.00 9.20 -0.64
N HIS A 367 1.24 9.16 -1.15
CA HIS A 367 1.65 8.12 -2.11
C HIS A 367 1.75 6.72 -1.50
N GLN A 368 1.95 6.61 -0.18
CA GLN A 368 2.04 5.31 0.49
C GLN A 368 0.68 4.63 0.52
N GLU A 369 -0.35 5.40 0.79
CA GLU A 369 -1.76 5.04 0.78
C GLU A 369 -2.15 4.53 -0.62
N LEU A 370 -1.77 5.25 -1.67
CA LEU A 370 -2.03 4.83 -3.05
C LEU A 370 -1.39 3.48 -3.42
N LEU A 371 -0.16 3.23 -2.97
CA LEU A 371 0.50 1.94 -3.20
C LEU A 371 -0.21 0.79 -2.46
N VAL A 372 -0.63 1.02 -1.21
CA VAL A 372 -1.37 0.02 -0.44
C VAL A 372 -2.75 -0.23 -1.06
N LEU A 373 -3.45 0.82 -1.48
CA LEU A 373 -4.74 0.71 -2.16
C LEU A 373 -4.63 -0.07 -3.47
N PHE A 374 -3.63 0.24 -4.30
CA PHE A 374 -3.37 -0.50 -5.54
C PHE A 374 -3.10 -1.99 -5.27
N TRP A 375 -2.29 -2.29 -4.25
CA TRP A 375 -2.03 -3.67 -3.85
C TRP A 375 -3.32 -4.40 -3.43
N LYS A 376 -4.15 -3.77 -2.57
CA LYS A 376 -5.43 -4.34 -2.11
C LYS A 376 -6.42 -4.55 -3.25
N LEU A 377 -6.49 -3.62 -4.20
CA LEU A 377 -7.29 -3.75 -5.44
C LEU A 377 -6.88 -5.00 -6.24
N CYS A 378 -5.59 -5.20 -6.47
CA CYS A 378 -5.08 -6.37 -7.18
C CYS A 378 -5.26 -7.68 -6.38
N ASP A 379 -5.20 -7.61 -5.05
CA ASP A 379 -5.29 -8.80 -4.21
C ASP A 379 -6.73 -9.32 -4.12
N PHE A 380 -7.68 -8.44 -3.80
CA PHE A 380 -9.09 -8.81 -3.63
C PHE A 380 -9.88 -8.91 -4.94
N ASN A 381 -9.43 -8.27 -6.02
CA ASN A 381 -10.09 -8.35 -7.31
C ASN A 381 -9.14 -8.86 -8.40
N LYS A 382 -9.15 -10.19 -8.63
CA LYS A 382 -8.33 -10.81 -9.68
C LYS A 382 -8.71 -10.35 -11.08
N LYS A 383 -9.98 -9.97 -11.32
CA LYS A 383 -10.41 -9.41 -12.62
C LYS A 383 -9.71 -8.07 -12.88
N PHE A 384 -9.59 -7.21 -11.87
CA PHE A 384 -8.82 -5.97 -11.95
C PHE A 384 -7.33 -6.25 -12.22
N LEU A 385 -6.72 -7.20 -11.49
CA LEU A 385 -5.32 -7.61 -11.73
C LEU A 385 -5.10 -8.02 -13.20
N PHE A 386 -5.94 -8.91 -13.73
CA PHE A 386 -5.83 -9.33 -15.13
C PHE A 386 -6.10 -8.19 -16.11
N PHE A 387 -7.02 -7.28 -15.81
CA PHE A 387 -7.27 -6.08 -16.60
C PHE A 387 -6.00 -5.21 -16.71
N VAL A 388 -5.36 -4.89 -15.58
CA VAL A 388 -4.10 -4.11 -15.55
C VAL A 388 -3.02 -4.76 -16.43
N LEU A 389 -2.95 -6.10 -16.40
CA LEU A 389 -1.95 -6.87 -17.14
C LEU A 389 -2.28 -7.09 -18.62
N LYS A 390 -3.52 -6.82 -19.05
CA LYS A 390 -3.98 -7.01 -20.44
C LYS A 390 -3.35 -5.99 -21.38
N SER A 391 -3.26 -4.73 -20.96
CA SER A 391 -2.74 -3.63 -21.76
C SER A 391 -1.29 -3.27 -21.38
N SER A 392 -0.78 -2.17 -21.92
CA SER A 392 0.50 -1.60 -21.47
C SER A 392 0.35 -0.60 -20.34
N ASP A 393 -0.86 -0.37 -19.85
CA ASP A 393 -1.14 0.65 -18.83
C ASP A 393 -0.52 0.25 -17.47
N VAL A 394 -0.19 -1.03 -17.29
CA VAL A 394 0.68 -1.49 -16.18
C VAL A 394 2.02 -0.76 -16.13
N LEU A 395 2.54 -0.28 -17.27
CA LEU A 395 3.79 0.47 -17.30
C LEU A 395 3.64 1.88 -16.69
N ASP A 396 2.44 2.46 -16.77
CA ASP A 396 2.11 3.73 -16.13
C ASP A 396 2.03 3.61 -14.60
N ILE A 397 1.90 2.38 -14.08
CA ILE A 397 2.02 2.05 -12.65
C ILE A 397 3.47 1.68 -12.29
N LEU A 398 4.14 0.89 -13.15
CA LEU A 398 5.51 0.44 -12.94
C LEU A 398 6.48 1.61 -12.73
N VAL A 399 6.44 2.61 -13.61
CA VAL A 399 7.41 3.72 -13.61
C VAL A 399 7.34 4.53 -12.30
N PRO A 400 6.17 4.96 -11.81
CA PRO A 400 6.04 5.56 -10.47
C PRO A 400 6.50 4.66 -9.32
N ILE A 401 6.19 3.35 -9.35
CA ILE A 401 6.67 2.44 -8.29
C ILE A 401 8.19 2.43 -8.25
N LEU A 402 8.85 2.28 -9.41
CA LEU A 402 10.31 2.30 -9.49
C LEU A 402 10.90 3.66 -9.08
N TYR A 403 10.22 4.77 -9.39
CA TYR A 403 10.58 6.10 -8.90
C TYR A 403 10.63 6.13 -7.36
N PHE A 404 9.53 5.76 -6.70
CA PHE A 404 9.43 5.80 -5.24
C PHE A 404 10.38 4.83 -4.55
N LEU A 405 10.59 3.64 -5.12
CA LEU A 405 11.58 2.69 -4.61
C LEU A 405 13.00 3.24 -4.71
N ASN A 406 13.33 3.90 -5.83
CA ASN A 406 14.64 4.51 -6.00
C ASN A 406 14.84 5.68 -5.01
N ASP A 407 13.86 6.56 -4.86
CA ASP A 407 13.91 7.71 -3.95
C ASP A 407 14.03 7.29 -2.47
N ALA A 408 13.25 6.28 -2.05
CA ALA A 408 13.21 5.84 -0.66
C ALA A 408 14.38 4.92 -0.24
N ARG A 409 15.19 4.39 -1.17
CA ARG A 409 16.20 3.34 -0.90
C ARG A 409 17.20 3.68 0.22
N ALA A 410 17.53 4.96 0.39
CA ALA A 410 18.51 5.42 1.36
C ALA A 410 17.88 5.80 2.72
N ASP A 411 16.55 5.92 2.78
CA ASP A 411 15.83 6.38 3.95
C ASP A 411 15.26 5.20 4.77
N GLN A 412 15.90 4.90 5.89
CA GLN A 412 15.49 3.83 6.81
C GLN A 412 14.08 4.00 7.39
N SER A 413 13.55 5.22 7.36
CA SER A 413 12.22 5.54 7.86
C SER A 413 11.12 5.15 6.86
N ARG A 414 11.48 4.90 5.58
CA ARG A 414 10.56 4.54 4.49
C ARG A 414 10.64 3.07 4.08
N VAL A 415 11.16 2.21 4.95
CA VAL A 415 11.24 0.75 4.74
C VAL A 415 9.88 0.13 4.41
N GLY A 416 8.79 0.62 5.00
CA GLY A 416 7.44 0.15 4.70
C GLY A 416 7.05 0.35 3.23
N LEU A 417 7.35 1.54 2.69
CA LEU A 417 7.17 1.86 1.27
C LEU A 417 8.00 0.92 0.37
N MET A 418 9.23 0.60 0.77
CA MET A 418 10.07 -0.35 0.03
C MET A 418 9.43 -1.73 -0.05
N HIS A 419 8.87 -2.23 1.06
CA HIS A 419 8.22 -3.54 1.09
C HIS A 419 6.98 -3.57 0.20
N ILE A 420 6.07 -2.59 0.33
CA ILE A 420 4.84 -2.57 -0.47
C ILE A 420 5.14 -2.47 -1.96
N GLY A 421 6.07 -1.59 -2.37
CA GLY A 421 6.44 -1.46 -3.77
C GLY A 421 7.07 -2.72 -4.35
N VAL A 422 7.97 -3.39 -3.60
CA VAL A 422 8.56 -4.66 -4.03
C VAL A 422 7.51 -5.78 -4.09
N PHE A 423 6.57 -5.85 -3.15
CA PHE A 423 5.53 -6.88 -3.17
C PHE A 423 4.50 -6.69 -4.28
N ILE A 424 4.16 -5.44 -4.64
CA ILE A 424 3.38 -5.17 -5.85
C ILE A 424 4.11 -5.70 -7.08
N LEU A 425 5.39 -5.36 -7.24
CA LEU A 425 6.17 -5.84 -8.39
C LEU A 425 6.33 -7.36 -8.38
N LEU A 426 6.44 -7.99 -7.22
CA LEU A 426 6.45 -9.45 -7.08
C LEU A 426 5.14 -10.07 -7.55
N LEU A 427 4.00 -9.53 -7.13
CA LEU A 427 2.67 -9.94 -7.58
C LEU A 427 2.53 -9.81 -9.10
N LEU A 428 2.87 -8.65 -9.66
CA LEU A 428 2.77 -8.41 -11.11
C LEU A 428 3.74 -9.31 -11.91
N SER A 429 4.94 -9.56 -11.38
CA SER A 429 5.94 -10.39 -12.05
C SER A 429 5.55 -11.86 -12.22
N GLY A 430 4.62 -12.35 -11.39
CA GLY A 430 4.11 -13.72 -11.49
C GLY A 430 3.35 -14.00 -12.79
N GLU A 431 2.94 -12.95 -13.51
CA GLU A 431 2.12 -13.05 -14.71
C GLU A 431 2.93 -12.81 -15.98
N ARG A 432 2.80 -13.72 -16.96
CA ARG A 432 3.54 -13.69 -18.24
C ARG A 432 3.40 -12.34 -18.96
N ASN A 433 2.19 -11.77 -18.97
CA ASN A 433 1.92 -10.54 -19.69
C ASN A 433 2.77 -9.38 -19.18
N PHE A 434 3.05 -9.30 -17.88
CA PHE A 434 3.93 -8.28 -17.31
C PHE A 434 5.33 -8.36 -17.93
N GLY A 435 5.95 -9.53 -17.90
CA GLY A 435 7.29 -9.74 -18.49
C GLY A 435 7.35 -9.40 -19.98
N VAL A 436 6.30 -9.74 -20.74
CA VAL A 436 6.20 -9.37 -22.17
C VAL A 436 6.12 -7.85 -22.34
N ARG A 437 5.31 -7.14 -21.53
CA ARG A 437 5.12 -5.68 -21.62
C ARG A 437 6.39 -4.89 -21.26
N LEU A 438 7.27 -5.43 -20.42
CA LEU A 438 8.54 -4.78 -20.06
C LEU A 438 9.46 -4.50 -21.26
N ASN A 439 9.28 -5.20 -22.39
CA ASN A 439 10.05 -4.96 -23.61
C ASN A 439 9.68 -3.66 -24.34
N LYS A 440 8.62 -2.95 -23.93
CA LYS A 440 8.31 -1.65 -24.55
C LYS A 440 9.47 -0.67 -24.34
N PRO A 441 9.84 0.13 -25.35
CA PRO A 441 10.87 1.15 -25.22
C PRO A 441 10.56 2.10 -24.06
N TYR A 442 11.58 2.37 -23.24
CA TYR A 442 11.48 3.37 -22.18
C TYR A 442 11.89 4.74 -22.73
N SER A 443 10.88 5.55 -23.05
CA SER A 443 11.07 6.89 -23.62
C SER A 443 10.87 8.01 -22.59
N VAL A 444 10.33 7.70 -21.41
CA VAL A 444 9.99 8.69 -20.39
C VAL A 444 11.27 9.19 -19.72
N ARG A 445 11.48 10.50 -19.66
CA ARG A 445 12.59 11.09 -18.88
C ARG A 445 12.10 11.45 -17.49
N VAL A 446 12.13 10.49 -16.58
CA VAL A 446 11.83 10.75 -15.17
C VAL A 446 13.09 11.28 -14.47
N PRO A 447 13.01 12.31 -13.61
CA PRO A 447 14.16 12.80 -12.84
C PRO A 447 14.52 11.80 -11.73
N MET A 448 15.07 10.65 -12.13
CA MET A 448 15.60 9.64 -11.24
C MET A 448 17.11 9.77 -11.17
N ASP A 449 17.66 9.61 -9.97
CA ASP A 449 19.09 9.39 -9.77
C ASP A 449 19.44 7.97 -10.27
N ILE A 450 19.61 7.82 -11.58
CA ILE A 450 20.06 6.59 -12.28
C ILE A 450 20.96 6.96 -13.46
N PRO A 451 21.87 6.08 -13.92
CA PRO A 451 22.63 6.31 -15.14
C PRO A 451 21.72 6.51 -16.34
N VAL A 452 22.10 7.39 -17.26
CA VAL A 452 21.39 7.54 -18.55
C VAL A 452 21.60 6.27 -19.37
N PHE A 453 20.51 5.72 -19.90
CA PHE A 453 20.54 4.58 -20.81
C PHE A 453 19.45 4.73 -21.87
N THR A 454 19.61 4.00 -22.97
CA THR A 454 18.57 3.79 -23.98
C THR A 454 18.22 2.31 -23.95
N GLY A 455 16.94 2.00 -23.72
CA GLY A 455 16.50 0.63 -23.53
C GLY A 455 15.01 0.53 -23.30
N THR A 456 14.62 -0.54 -22.61
CA THR A 456 13.23 -0.93 -22.34
C THR A 456 12.86 -0.69 -20.87
N HIS A 457 11.60 -0.93 -20.51
CA HIS A 457 11.18 -0.88 -19.11
C HIS A 457 11.83 -2.00 -18.28
N ALA A 458 12.23 -3.12 -18.90
CA ALA A 458 13.04 -4.15 -18.24
C ALA A 458 14.39 -3.61 -17.78
N ASP A 459 15.04 -2.79 -18.61
CA ASP A 459 16.32 -2.15 -18.27
C ASP A 459 16.17 -1.20 -17.08
N LEU A 460 15.09 -0.39 -17.06
CA LEU A 460 14.78 0.49 -15.93
C LEU A 460 14.64 -0.32 -14.63
N LEU A 461 13.86 -1.40 -14.66
CA LEU A 461 13.64 -2.27 -13.51
C LEU A 461 14.97 -2.85 -12.98
N ILE A 462 15.81 -3.39 -13.86
CA ILE A 462 17.11 -3.96 -13.49
C ILE A 462 18.05 -2.89 -12.91
N VAL A 463 18.11 -1.71 -13.52
CA VAL A 463 18.96 -0.60 -13.05
C VAL A 463 18.53 -0.11 -11.67
N VAL A 464 17.22 0.04 -11.44
CA VAL A 464 16.69 0.45 -10.12
C VAL A 464 16.94 -0.63 -9.07
N PHE A 465 16.70 -1.91 -9.38
CA PHE A 465 16.93 -3.02 -8.45
C PHE A 465 18.42 -3.15 -8.10
N HIS A 466 19.29 -3.04 -9.09
CA HIS A 466 20.74 -2.97 -8.88
C HIS A 466 21.11 -1.87 -7.89
N LYS A 467 20.53 -0.67 -8.07
CA LYS A 467 20.81 0.48 -7.21
C LYS A 467 20.29 0.27 -5.78
N ILE A 468 19.11 -0.30 -5.62
CA ILE A 468 18.56 -0.65 -4.30
C ILE A 468 19.47 -1.65 -3.58
N ILE A 469 19.94 -2.69 -4.28
CA ILE A 469 20.82 -3.72 -3.71
C ILE A 469 22.19 -3.14 -3.32
N THR A 470 22.78 -2.30 -4.18
CA THR A 470 24.17 -1.85 -4.00
C THR A 470 24.32 -0.56 -3.19
N SER A 471 23.30 0.31 -3.16
CA SER A 471 23.34 1.60 -2.46
C SER A 471 22.27 1.77 -1.39
N GLY A 472 21.39 0.77 -1.21
CA GLY A 472 20.36 0.79 -0.18
C GLY A 472 20.91 0.53 1.22
N HIS A 473 20.13 0.90 2.24
CA HIS A 473 20.51 0.67 3.62
C HIS A 473 20.36 -0.82 4.04
N GLN A 474 21.04 -1.24 5.11
CA GLN A 474 21.09 -2.66 5.53
C GLN A 474 19.72 -3.32 5.80
N ARG A 475 18.72 -2.57 6.28
CA ARG A 475 17.37 -3.11 6.50
C ARG A 475 16.65 -3.56 5.21
N LEU A 476 17.19 -3.30 4.02
CA LEU A 476 16.66 -3.79 2.75
C LEU A 476 17.18 -5.17 2.34
N GLN A 477 18.19 -5.72 3.04
CA GLN A 477 18.72 -7.05 2.73
C GLN A 477 17.66 -8.15 2.64
N PRO A 478 16.62 -8.20 3.52
CA PRO A 478 15.55 -9.18 3.40
C PRO A 478 14.73 -9.08 2.10
N LEU A 479 14.80 -7.96 1.38
CA LEU A 479 14.11 -7.77 0.10
C LEU A 479 14.92 -8.27 -1.10
N PHE A 480 16.21 -8.61 -0.93
CA PHE A 480 17.07 -9.00 -2.07
C PHE A 480 16.55 -10.26 -2.77
N ASP A 481 16.08 -11.24 -2.00
CA ASP A 481 15.45 -12.46 -2.54
C ASP A 481 14.22 -12.11 -3.39
N CYS A 482 13.36 -11.21 -2.92
CA CYS A 482 12.18 -10.77 -3.66
C CYS A 482 12.55 -10.01 -4.94
N LEU A 483 13.51 -9.10 -4.86
CA LEU A 483 13.99 -8.33 -6.02
C LEU A 483 14.55 -9.25 -7.10
N LEU A 484 15.37 -10.24 -6.73
CA LEU A 484 15.91 -11.19 -7.69
C LEU A 484 14.87 -12.17 -8.19
N THR A 485 13.90 -12.59 -7.36
CA THR A 485 12.77 -13.42 -7.78
C THR A 485 11.95 -12.74 -8.86
N ILE A 486 11.68 -11.44 -8.74
CA ILE A 486 11.01 -10.65 -9.78
C ILE A 486 11.78 -10.72 -11.10
N VAL A 487 13.10 -10.54 -11.06
CA VAL A 487 13.95 -10.61 -12.28
C VAL A 487 13.93 -12.02 -12.87
N VAL A 488 13.98 -13.06 -12.05
CA VAL A 488 13.83 -14.46 -12.48
C VAL A 488 12.49 -14.67 -13.20
N ASN A 489 11.37 -14.24 -12.60
CA ASN A 489 10.04 -14.43 -13.18
C ASN A 489 9.90 -13.79 -14.57
N VAL A 490 10.50 -12.61 -14.78
CA VAL A 490 10.41 -11.91 -16.08
C VAL A 490 11.48 -12.32 -17.08
N SER A 491 12.57 -12.95 -16.62
CA SER A 491 13.75 -13.27 -17.44
C SER A 491 13.49 -14.06 -18.73
N PRO A 492 12.56 -15.04 -18.79
CA PRO A 492 12.26 -15.76 -20.03
C PRO A 492 11.67 -14.88 -21.15
N TYR A 493 11.22 -13.67 -20.81
CA TYR A 493 10.51 -12.77 -21.73
C TYR A 493 11.34 -11.56 -22.15
N LEU A 494 12.55 -11.36 -21.59
CA LEU A 494 13.36 -10.17 -21.85
C LEU A 494 14.09 -10.31 -23.19
N LYS A 495 13.66 -9.57 -24.22
CA LYS A 495 14.11 -9.76 -25.60
C LYS A 495 15.40 -9.02 -25.96
N SER A 496 15.64 -7.86 -25.36
CA SER A 496 16.77 -7.00 -25.75
C SER A 496 17.22 -6.15 -24.57
N LEU A 497 18.07 -6.74 -23.71
CA LEU A 497 18.71 -5.99 -22.64
C LEU A 497 19.79 -5.04 -23.19
N SER A 498 19.79 -3.82 -22.67
CA SER A 498 20.85 -2.85 -22.88
C SER A 498 22.17 -3.35 -22.29
N MET A 499 23.28 -2.85 -22.83
CA MET A 499 24.62 -3.08 -22.28
C MET A 499 24.71 -2.64 -20.80
N VAL A 500 23.98 -1.59 -20.41
CA VAL A 500 23.97 -1.08 -19.03
C VAL A 500 23.34 -2.12 -18.10
N ALA A 501 22.11 -2.56 -18.39
CA ALA A 501 21.40 -3.53 -17.56
C ALA A 501 22.13 -4.88 -17.48
N ALA A 502 22.66 -5.37 -18.61
CA ALA A 502 23.49 -6.58 -18.64
C ALA A 502 24.69 -6.49 -17.69
N ASN A 503 25.47 -5.40 -17.76
CA ASN A 503 26.60 -5.20 -16.86
C ASN A 503 26.18 -5.04 -15.39
N LYS A 504 24.99 -4.49 -15.10
CA LYS A 504 24.47 -4.43 -13.73
C LYS A 504 24.17 -5.81 -13.16
N LEU A 505 23.55 -6.71 -13.94
CA LEU A 505 23.32 -8.09 -13.51
C LEU A 505 24.64 -8.84 -13.25
N LEU A 506 25.62 -8.69 -14.14
CA LEU A 506 26.94 -9.31 -13.97
C LEU A 506 27.71 -8.73 -12.77
N HIS A 507 27.53 -7.44 -12.48
CA HIS A 507 28.10 -6.84 -11.28
C HIS A 507 27.49 -7.41 -9.99
N LEU A 508 26.17 -7.69 -9.96
CA LEU A 508 25.57 -8.40 -8.82
C LEU A 508 26.12 -9.82 -8.69
N LEU A 509 26.29 -10.54 -9.80
CA LEU A 509 26.88 -11.89 -9.78
C LEU A 509 28.29 -11.83 -9.20
N GLU A 510 29.13 -10.92 -9.65
CA GLU A 510 30.50 -10.75 -9.16
C GLU A 510 30.52 -10.44 -7.66
N ALA A 511 29.63 -9.56 -7.17
CA ALA A 511 29.54 -9.23 -5.75
C ALA A 511 29.10 -10.43 -4.90
N PHE A 512 28.01 -11.11 -5.30
CA PHE A 512 27.42 -12.21 -4.53
C PHE A 512 28.16 -13.54 -4.68
N SER A 513 29.00 -13.72 -5.70
CA SER A 513 29.83 -14.93 -5.87
C SER A 513 31.16 -14.86 -5.13
N THR A 514 31.48 -13.73 -4.48
CA THR A 514 32.70 -13.65 -3.67
C THR A 514 32.68 -14.67 -2.52
N THR A 515 33.79 -15.38 -2.33
CA THR A 515 33.89 -16.45 -1.32
C THR A 515 33.57 -15.98 0.10
N TRP A 516 33.98 -14.76 0.47
CA TRP A 516 33.66 -14.20 1.78
C TRP A 516 32.16 -13.99 1.96
N PHE A 517 31.45 -13.54 0.92
CA PHE A 517 30.02 -13.27 0.98
C PHE A 517 29.27 -14.60 1.05
N LEU A 518 29.53 -15.50 0.09
CA LEU A 518 28.89 -16.81 0.00
C LEU A 518 28.97 -17.59 1.32
N PHE A 519 30.15 -17.65 1.93
CA PHE A 519 30.34 -18.41 3.16
C PHE A 519 29.89 -17.68 4.44
N SER A 520 29.52 -16.40 4.36
CA SER A 520 29.13 -15.62 5.55
C SER A 520 27.76 -15.98 6.12
N ALA A 521 26.86 -16.55 5.30
CA ALA A 521 25.58 -17.06 5.75
C ALA A 521 25.12 -18.23 4.88
N ALA A 522 24.46 -19.21 5.50
CA ALA A 522 24.02 -20.43 4.83
C ALA A 522 23.04 -20.19 3.67
N GLN A 523 22.35 -19.05 3.63
CA GLN A 523 21.35 -18.73 2.60
C GLN A 523 21.89 -17.87 1.45
N ASN A 524 23.13 -17.36 1.54
CA ASN A 524 23.65 -16.39 0.56
C ASN A 524 23.80 -16.96 -0.85
N HIS A 525 23.92 -18.29 -0.98
CA HIS A 525 23.98 -18.95 -2.28
C HIS A 525 22.68 -18.80 -3.09
N HIS A 526 21.53 -18.56 -2.45
CA HIS A 526 20.26 -18.34 -3.14
C HIS A 526 20.32 -17.13 -4.10
N LEU A 527 21.00 -16.05 -3.69
CA LEU A 527 21.13 -14.86 -4.53
C LEU A 527 21.93 -15.14 -5.82
N VAL A 528 22.96 -15.99 -5.71
CA VAL A 528 23.74 -16.43 -6.87
C VAL A 528 22.92 -17.36 -7.75
N PHE A 529 22.17 -18.29 -7.14
CA PHE A 529 21.28 -19.19 -7.88
C PHE A 529 20.24 -18.41 -8.70
N PHE A 530 19.58 -17.41 -8.11
CA PHE A 530 18.64 -16.56 -8.84
C PHE A 530 19.30 -15.85 -10.04
N LEU A 531 20.51 -15.32 -9.89
CA LEU A 531 21.20 -14.65 -10.99
C LEU A 531 21.59 -15.62 -12.11
N LEU A 532 22.06 -16.83 -11.76
CA LEU A 532 22.35 -17.86 -12.74
C LEU A 532 21.09 -18.29 -13.49
N GLU A 533 19.96 -18.42 -12.80
CA GLU A 533 18.66 -18.72 -13.39
C GLU A 533 18.21 -17.63 -14.37
N VAL A 534 18.40 -16.34 -14.01
CA VAL A 534 18.16 -15.23 -14.94
C VAL A 534 18.97 -15.37 -16.22
N PHE A 535 20.27 -15.68 -16.12
CA PHE A 535 21.12 -15.86 -17.30
C PHE A 535 20.70 -17.07 -18.13
N ASN A 536 20.41 -18.20 -17.48
CA ASN A 536 19.94 -19.41 -18.15
C ASN A 536 18.64 -19.15 -18.92
N ASN A 537 17.65 -18.52 -18.29
CA ASN A 537 16.37 -18.20 -18.93
C ASN A 537 16.54 -17.28 -20.14
N ILE A 538 17.36 -16.23 -20.03
CA ILE A 538 17.58 -15.31 -21.16
C ILE A 538 18.32 -16.03 -22.30
N ILE A 539 19.35 -16.82 -22.00
CA ILE A 539 20.10 -17.58 -23.01
C ILE A 539 19.21 -18.66 -23.64
N GLN A 540 18.36 -19.34 -22.88
CA GLN A 540 17.54 -20.42 -23.38
C GLN A 540 16.39 -19.92 -24.27
N TYR A 541 15.74 -18.82 -23.89
CA TYR A 541 14.50 -18.39 -24.54
C TYR A 541 14.63 -17.12 -25.39
N GLN A 542 15.63 -16.27 -25.13
CA GLN A 542 15.76 -14.95 -25.74
C GLN A 542 17.19 -14.66 -26.24
N PHE A 543 17.95 -15.70 -26.60
CA PHE A 543 19.35 -15.58 -27.05
C PHE A 543 19.53 -14.55 -28.17
N ASP A 544 18.71 -14.65 -29.22
CA ASP A 544 18.87 -13.91 -30.48
C ASP A 544 18.92 -12.38 -30.28
N GLY A 545 18.13 -11.86 -29.33
CA GLY A 545 18.07 -10.42 -29.07
C GLY A 545 18.97 -9.94 -27.92
N ASN A 546 19.60 -10.83 -27.17
CA ASN A 546 20.39 -10.49 -25.97
C ASN A 546 21.91 -10.61 -26.16
N SER A 547 22.41 -10.18 -27.32
CA SER A 547 23.84 -10.18 -27.63
C SER A 547 24.68 -9.38 -26.61
N ASN A 548 24.14 -8.28 -26.07
CA ASN A 548 24.78 -7.49 -25.02
C ASN A 548 25.04 -8.31 -23.74
N LEU A 549 24.09 -9.14 -23.33
CA LEU A 549 24.24 -10.00 -22.15
C LEU A 549 25.28 -11.09 -22.40
N VAL A 550 25.18 -11.77 -23.55
CA VAL A 550 26.16 -12.81 -23.96
C VAL A 550 27.57 -12.23 -24.00
N TYR A 551 27.73 -11.05 -24.59
CA TYR A 551 29.01 -10.34 -24.62
C TYR A 551 29.51 -10.01 -23.20
N ALA A 552 28.65 -9.52 -22.31
CA ALA A 552 29.02 -9.23 -20.92
C ALA A 552 29.47 -10.49 -20.16
N ILE A 553 28.79 -11.63 -20.36
CA ILE A 553 29.17 -12.94 -19.79
C ILE A 553 30.57 -13.35 -20.27
N ILE A 554 30.85 -13.27 -21.58
CA ILE A 554 32.16 -13.63 -22.15
C ILE A 554 33.28 -12.74 -21.57
N ARG A 555 33.03 -11.43 -21.42
CA ARG A 555 33.98 -10.50 -20.81
C ARG A 555 34.25 -10.80 -19.34
N LYS A 556 33.24 -11.29 -18.61
CA LYS A 556 33.30 -11.63 -17.18
C LYS A 556 33.47 -13.13 -16.92
N ARG A 557 33.94 -13.92 -17.90
CA ARG A 557 34.14 -15.38 -17.79
C ARG A 557 34.94 -15.81 -16.55
N SER A 558 35.88 -14.99 -16.09
CA SER A 558 36.68 -15.28 -14.89
C SER A 558 35.82 -15.42 -13.63
N VAL A 559 34.73 -14.67 -13.50
CA VAL A 559 33.79 -14.77 -12.37
C VAL A 559 33.14 -16.15 -12.34
N PHE A 560 32.70 -16.66 -13.50
CA PHE A 560 32.11 -18.00 -13.63
C PHE A 560 33.13 -19.10 -13.37
N HIS A 561 34.37 -18.96 -13.85
CA HIS A 561 35.44 -19.90 -13.53
C HIS A 561 35.79 -19.92 -12.03
N GLN A 562 35.77 -18.77 -11.36
CA GLN A 562 35.97 -18.71 -9.90
C GLN A 562 34.83 -19.38 -9.15
N LEU A 563 33.58 -19.16 -9.58
CA LEU A 563 32.40 -19.79 -8.99
C LEU A 563 32.38 -21.31 -9.18
N ALA A 564 32.83 -21.80 -10.34
CA ALA A 564 32.95 -23.24 -10.60
C ALA A 564 34.06 -23.91 -9.75
N ASN A 565 35.07 -23.13 -9.33
CA ASN A 565 36.22 -23.58 -8.56
C ASN A 565 36.20 -23.04 -7.12
N LEU A 566 35.01 -22.99 -6.49
CA LEU A 566 34.89 -22.57 -5.10
C LEU A 566 35.72 -23.50 -4.18
N PRO A 567 36.40 -22.95 -3.18
CA PRO A 567 37.15 -23.77 -2.23
C PRO A 567 36.16 -24.57 -1.37
N THR A 568 36.43 -25.87 -1.25
CA THR A 568 35.64 -26.81 -0.44
C THR A 568 36.36 -27.20 0.85
N ASP A 569 37.65 -26.89 0.98
CA ASP A 569 38.45 -27.22 2.16
C ASP A 569 38.22 -26.21 3.32
N PRO A 570 38.06 -26.69 4.56
CA PRO A 570 37.84 -25.82 5.73
C PRO A 570 38.90 -24.71 5.92
N PRO A 571 40.21 -24.94 5.70
CA PRO A 571 41.23 -23.90 5.83
C PRO A 571 41.03 -22.73 4.86
N ALA A 572 40.75 -23.01 3.58
CA ALA A 572 40.51 -21.97 2.59
C ALA A 572 39.22 -21.19 2.86
N ILE A 573 38.15 -21.88 3.30
CA ILE A 573 36.89 -21.25 3.71
C ILE A 573 37.11 -20.30 4.90
N HIS A 574 37.82 -20.77 5.93
CA HIS A 574 38.14 -19.96 7.10
C HIS A 574 39.00 -18.74 6.72
N LYS A 575 39.99 -18.92 5.84
CA LYS A 575 40.81 -17.82 5.29
C LYS A 575 39.97 -16.81 4.50
N ALA A 576 38.98 -17.26 3.73
CA ALA A 576 38.08 -16.38 2.98
C ALA A 576 37.21 -15.52 3.92
N LEU A 577 36.68 -16.11 5.00
CA LEU A 577 35.90 -15.39 6.01
C LEU A 577 36.74 -14.37 6.78
N GLN A 578 38.02 -14.67 7.04
CA GLN A 578 38.93 -13.76 7.73
C GLN A 578 39.35 -12.54 6.90
N ARG A 579 39.33 -12.61 5.56
CA ARG A 579 39.70 -11.49 4.67
C ARG A 579 38.84 -10.24 4.89
N ARG A 580 37.61 -10.37 5.41
CA ARG A 580 36.71 -9.25 5.74
C ARG A 580 37.23 -8.35 6.88
N ARG A 581 38.08 -8.87 7.78
CA ARG A 581 38.62 -8.07 8.91
C ARG A 581 39.70 -7.07 8.49
N ARG A 582 40.25 -7.20 7.27
CA ARG A 582 41.12 -6.18 6.67
C ARG A 582 40.28 -5.38 5.69
N ALA A 583 40.10 -4.08 5.95
CA ALA A 583 39.42 -3.18 5.02
C ALA A 583 40.10 -3.27 3.63
N PRO A 584 39.35 -3.13 2.52
CA PRO A 584 39.96 -3.06 1.19
C PRO A 584 40.72 -1.73 1.05
N GLU A 585 41.97 -1.78 0.58
CA GLU A 585 42.63 -0.58 0.04
C GLU A 585 41.85 -0.07 -1.18
N PRO A 586 41.75 1.26 -1.38
CA PRO A 586 41.07 1.83 -2.53
C PRO A 586 41.79 1.41 -3.82
N LEU A 587 41.06 0.73 -4.71
CA LEU A 587 41.52 0.32 -6.03
C LEU A 587 41.98 1.53 -6.85
N SER A 588 43.28 1.56 -7.15
CA SER A 588 43.94 2.53 -8.03
C SER A 588 43.26 2.60 -9.41
N ARG A 589 42.85 3.80 -9.78
CA ARG A 589 42.43 4.15 -11.14
C ARG A 589 43.67 4.16 -12.04
N THR A 590 43.75 3.24 -12.98
CA THR A 590 44.64 3.36 -14.15
C THR A 590 43.89 2.98 -15.42
N GLY A 591 43.71 3.97 -16.30
CA GLY A 591 43.70 3.76 -17.75
C GLY A 591 42.36 3.81 -18.51
N SER A 592 41.84 5.01 -18.73
CA SER A 592 41.26 5.39 -20.04
C SER A 592 41.24 6.92 -20.19
N GLN A 593 42.07 7.42 -21.11
CA GLN A 593 42.01 8.78 -21.65
C GLN A 593 40.80 8.89 -22.59
N GLU A 594 40.02 9.97 -22.47
CA GLU A 594 39.50 10.77 -23.59
C GLU A 594 38.69 11.97 -23.07
N GLY A 595 38.92 13.15 -23.67
CA GLY A 595 37.97 14.27 -23.67
C GLY A 595 38.26 15.43 -22.70
N ALA A 596 38.99 16.44 -23.18
CA ALA A 596 39.15 17.72 -22.52
C ALA A 596 37.86 18.59 -22.57
N SER A 597 37.57 19.21 -21.43
CA SER A 597 36.88 20.50 -21.19
C SER A 597 35.54 20.84 -21.87
N MET A 598 34.50 20.99 -21.04
CA MET A 598 33.83 22.29 -20.93
C MET A 598 33.52 22.63 -19.47
N GLU A 599 33.99 23.83 -19.11
CA GLU A 599 33.71 24.71 -17.97
C GLU A 599 32.29 24.59 -17.36
N GLY A 600 32.17 24.49 -16.02
CA GLY A 600 30.88 24.76 -15.36
C GLY A 600 30.54 24.01 -14.06
N SER A 601 31.44 23.25 -13.43
CA SER A 601 31.12 22.59 -12.14
C SER A 601 32.28 22.69 -11.16
N ARG A 602 32.24 23.70 -10.29
CA ARG A 602 33.04 23.72 -9.06
C ARG A 602 32.16 23.22 -7.90
N PRO A 603 32.65 22.29 -7.05
CA PRO A 603 32.02 22.00 -5.77
C PRO A 603 32.11 23.25 -4.85
N ALA A 604 31.10 23.45 -4.00
CA ALA A 604 31.08 24.54 -3.03
C ALA A 604 32.30 24.48 -2.09
N VAL A 605 32.97 25.62 -1.91
CA VAL A 605 34.12 25.78 -1.01
C VAL A 605 33.64 25.71 0.45
N PRO A 606 34.39 25.10 1.38
CA PRO A 606 34.07 25.12 2.80
C PRO A 606 34.03 26.55 3.34
N ALA A 607 32.99 26.88 4.12
CA ALA A 607 32.84 28.21 4.72
C ALA A 607 33.99 28.53 5.69
N GLU A 608 34.53 29.76 5.58
CA GLU A 608 35.54 30.26 6.52
C GLU A 608 34.95 30.53 7.92
N PRO A 609 35.75 30.42 8.99
CA PRO A 609 35.28 30.40 10.36
C PRO A 609 35.18 31.82 10.94
N GLY A 610 33.95 32.28 11.21
CA GLY A 610 33.76 33.60 11.81
C GLY A 610 32.30 33.96 12.09
N THR A 611 31.57 33.20 12.90
CA THR A 611 30.47 33.75 13.72
C THR A 611 30.10 32.81 14.87
N LEU A 612 30.48 33.26 16.07
CA LEU A 612 30.10 32.90 17.44
C LEU A 612 29.37 31.56 17.71
N LYS A 613 30.11 30.66 18.37
CA LYS A 613 29.65 29.43 19.01
C LYS A 613 28.99 29.72 20.37
N THR A 614 27.77 29.23 20.58
CA THR A 614 27.25 28.93 21.92
C THR A 614 27.63 27.49 22.30
N SER A 615 28.26 27.35 23.46
CA SER A 615 28.94 26.16 23.97
C SER A 615 27.99 25.03 24.37
N LEU A 616 28.32 23.78 24.00
CA LEU A 616 27.76 22.57 24.60
C LEU A 616 28.87 21.85 25.38
N VAL A 617 28.52 21.47 26.61
CA VAL A 617 29.34 20.89 27.68
C VAL A 617 29.95 19.55 27.29
N ALA A 618 31.21 19.35 27.70
CA ALA A 618 32.02 18.16 27.52
C ALA A 618 31.67 17.03 28.51
N THR A 619 31.83 15.78 28.06
CA THR A 619 31.87 14.58 28.91
C THR A 619 33.04 13.70 28.46
N PRO A 620 33.83 13.12 29.38
CA PRO A 620 35.25 12.80 29.17
C PRO A 620 35.52 11.40 28.61
N GLY A 621 36.71 11.23 28.04
CA GLY A 621 37.20 10.00 27.42
C GLY A 621 37.89 9.02 28.37
N LEU A 622 38.07 7.79 27.89
CA LEU A 622 38.92 6.71 28.42
C LEU A 622 39.41 5.91 27.19
N ALA A 623 40.65 6.09 26.72
CA ALA A 623 41.89 5.44 27.17
C ALA A 623 42.04 3.97 26.70
N LEU A 624 43.01 3.73 25.82
CA LEU A 624 43.53 2.42 25.40
C LEU A 624 44.20 1.68 26.58
N GLY A 625 44.07 0.35 26.61
CA GLY A 625 44.86 -0.55 27.47
C GLY A 625 44.80 -2.01 27.02
N ARG A 626 45.98 -2.63 26.87
CA ARG A 626 46.29 -3.98 26.35
C ARG A 626 45.80 -5.17 27.21
N GLY A 627 45.40 -6.25 26.54
CA GLY A 627 45.99 -7.60 26.63
C GLY A 627 45.59 -8.56 27.76
N VAL A 628 45.12 -9.77 27.37
CA VAL A 628 45.67 -11.12 27.68
C VAL A 628 44.55 -12.20 27.82
N ASP A 629 44.65 -13.20 26.94
CA ASP A 629 44.30 -14.64 26.98
C ASP A 629 42.90 -15.24 27.31
N GLY A 630 42.52 -16.19 26.43
CA GLY A 630 41.71 -17.40 26.69
C GLY A 630 40.20 -17.20 26.71
N GLY A 631 39.34 -17.83 25.90
CA GLY A 631 39.44 -19.12 25.21
C GLY A 631 38.41 -20.11 25.77
N SER A 632 37.26 -20.22 25.06
CA SER A 632 36.31 -21.36 25.02
C SER A 632 34.97 -21.29 25.78
N ARG A 633 33.90 -21.58 25.01
CA ARG A 633 32.56 -22.13 25.38
C ARG A 633 31.63 -21.12 26.10
N VAL A 634 30.36 -20.89 25.75
CA VAL A 634 29.28 -21.72 25.19
C VAL A 634 28.31 -20.80 24.42
N LEU A 635 27.83 -21.28 23.27
CA LEU A 635 26.69 -20.77 22.51
C LEU A 635 25.48 -21.63 22.88
N ALA A 636 24.63 -21.14 23.77
CA ALA A 636 23.25 -21.59 24.02
C ALA A 636 22.66 -20.69 25.12
N GLU A 637 21.35 -20.42 25.02
CA GLU A 637 20.51 -19.63 25.94
C GLU A 637 20.57 -18.11 25.79
N VAL A 638 19.44 -17.55 25.31
CA VAL A 638 18.68 -16.37 25.80
C VAL A 638 17.59 -16.14 24.73
N LEU A 639 16.59 -17.02 24.61
CA LEU A 639 15.28 -16.82 25.27
C LEU A 639 15.39 -16.52 26.78
N GLY A 640 14.88 -15.36 27.18
CA GLY A 640 14.51 -15.09 28.58
C GLY A 640 15.20 -13.89 29.22
N GLY A 641 14.41 -12.88 29.60
CA GLY A 641 14.65 -12.14 30.84
C GLY A 641 15.17 -10.70 30.75
N SER A 642 14.21 -9.77 30.74
CA SER A 642 14.11 -8.60 31.63
C SER A 642 15.35 -7.73 31.94
N GLY A 643 15.24 -6.44 31.58
CA GLY A 643 16.10 -5.37 32.09
C GLY A 643 15.63 -3.99 31.64
N ARG A 644 14.83 -3.32 32.48
CA ARG A 644 14.38 -1.93 32.31
C ARG A 644 15.58 -0.96 32.33
N VAL A 645 15.62 0.00 31.41
CA VAL A 645 16.21 1.33 31.66
C VAL A 645 15.36 2.39 30.95
N ALA A 646 14.82 3.31 31.75
CA ALA A 646 14.03 4.45 31.32
C ALA A 646 14.92 5.57 30.76
N TRP A 647 14.48 6.20 29.68
CA TRP A 647 14.92 7.55 29.31
C TRP A 647 13.72 8.37 28.81
N SER A 648 13.37 9.35 29.64
CA SER A 648 12.45 10.44 29.38
C SER A 648 13.02 11.43 28.36
N ARG A 649 12.22 11.85 27.38
CA ARG A 649 12.43 13.11 26.64
C ARG A 649 11.13 13.65 26.02
N ALA A 650 10.92 14.95 26.25
CA ALA A 650 9.76 15.78 25.96
C ALA A 650 9.47 16.01 24.45
N PRO A 651 8.27 16.51 24.08
CA PRO A 651 7.71 16.39 22.74
C PRO A 651 7.92 17.62 21.84
N GLY A 652 8.07 17.37 20.53
CA GLY A 652 7.84 18.31 19.42
C GLY A 652 6.71 17.79 18.51
N PRO A 653 6.13 18.64 17.64
CA PRO A 653 4.78 18.46 17.11
C PRO A 653 4.70 17.25 16.17
N ARG A 654 3.98 16.21 16.60
CA ARG A 654 3.70 15.01 15.82
C ARG A 654 2.35 15.18 15.11
N GLY A 655 2.39 15.61 13.85
CA GLY A 655 1.21 15.63 12.97
C GLY A 655 1.21 14.55 11.88
N VAL A 656 2.31 13.85 11.63
CA VAL A 656 2.45 12.97 10.44
C VAL A 656 3.15 11.62 10.77
N GLY A 657 3.25 11.28 12.06
CA GLY A 657 4.04 10.12 12.53
C GLY A 657 3.27 8.82 12.76
N GLY A 658 1.95 8.87 12.86
CA GLY A 658 1.12 7.75 13.35
C GLY A 658 1.00 6.59 12.37
N ILE A 659 0.77 6.88 11.08
CA ILE A 659 0.42 5.89 10.05
C ILE A 659 1.60 4.97 9.68
N ARG A 660 2.84 5.42 9.90
CA ARG A 660 4.05 4.61 9.63
C ARG A 660 4.14 3.32 10.45
N ARG A 661 3.40 3.19 11.57
CA ARG A 661 3.33 1.95 12.37
C ARG A 661 2.27 0.96 11.89
N SER A 662 1.13 1.42 11.38
CA SER A 662 0.14 0.54 10.74
C SER A 662 0.73 -0.08 9.46
N ILE A 663 1.49 0.70 8.68
CA ILE A 663 2.32 0.20 7.56
C ILE A 663 3.41 -0.78 8.03
N SER A 664 3.89 -0.66 9.28
CA SER A 664 4.82 -1.64 9.86
C SER A 664 4.15 -2.95 10.28
N GLN A 665 2.86 -2.94 10.66
CA GLN A 665 2.06 -4.14 10.91
C GLN A 665 1.64 -4.81 9.59
N VAL A 666 1.22 -4.03 8.58
CA VAL A 666 1.05 -4.51 7.20
C VAL A 666 2.37 -5.08 6.67
N GLY A 667 3.51 -4.42 6.91
CA GLY A 667 4.85 -4.93 6.61
C GLY A 667 5.28 -6.16 7.43
N GLY A 668 4.62 -6.42 8.57
CA GLY A 668 4.77 -7.64 9.36
C GLY A 668 3.93 -8.80 8.80
N ARG A 669 2.71 -8.53 8.35
CA ARG A 669 1.82 -9.49 7.67
C ARG A 669 2.29 -9.81 6.25
N CYS A 670 2.78 -8.82 5.50
CA CYS A 670 3.43 -9.03 4.19
C CYS A 670 4.76 -9.81 4.33
N ARG A 671 5.45 -9.75 5.47
CA ARG A 671 6.58 -10.67 5.76
C ARG A 671 6.10 -12.11 5.89
N LEU A 672 4.93 -12.36 6.49
CA LEU A 672 4.36 -13.70 6.63
C LEU A 672 3.84 -14.26 5.30
N VAL A 673 3.17 -13.42 4.49
CA VAL A 673 2.71 -13.78 3.13
C VAL A 673 3.89 -13.94 2.17
N GLY A 674 4.87 -13.03 2.22
CA GLY A 674 6.12 -13.11 1.46
C GLY A 674 6.95 -14.33 1.85
N ALA A 675 7.05 -14.68 3.14
CA ALA A 675 7.69 -15.91 3.59
C ALA A 675 6.96 -17.16 3.11
N ARG A 676 5.62 -17.15 3.07
CA ARG A 676 4.81 -18.26 2.53
C ARG A 676 4.89 -18.36 1.00
N LEU A 677 5.00 -17.25 0.29
CA LEU A 677 5.20 -17.22 -1.17
C LEU A 677 6.62 -17.67 -1.52
N VAL A 678 7.64 -17.24 -0.79
CA VAL A 678 9.02 -17.73 -0.90
C VAL A 678 9.11 -19.21 -0.53
N GLN A 679 8.38 -19.70 0.48
CA GLN A 679 8.28 -21.14 0.78
C GLN A 679 7.54 -21.93 -0.32
N ARG A 680 6.47 -21.39 -0.91
CA ARG A 680 5.77 -22.02 -2.05
C ARG A 680 6.64 -22.04 -3.30
N LEU A 681 7.37 -20.97 -3.60
CA LEU A 681 8.30 -20.88 -4.73
C LEU A 681 9.56 -21.75 -4.51
N SER A 682 10.05 -21.86 -3.27
CA SER A 682 11.14 -22.81 -2.93
C SER A 682 10.71 -24.26 -3.09
N ARG A 683 9.45 -24.59 -2.76
CA ARG A 683 8.86 -25.92 -3.01
C ARG A 683 8.63 -26.17 -4.50
N TRP A 684 8.29 -25.14 -5.28
CA TRP A 684 8.14 -25.24 -6.74
C TRP A 684 9.50 -25.42 -7.43
N GLY A 685 10.53 -24.68 -7.01
CA GLY A 685 11.91 -24.86 -7.47
C GLY A 685 12.48 -26.26 -7.15
N ALA A 686 12.13 -26.83 -5.98
CA ALA A 686 12.48 -28.21 -5.65
C ALA A 686 11.74 -29.26 -6.50
N ALA A 687 10.52 -28.98 -6.94
CA ALA A 687 9.75 -29.88 -7.82
C ALA A 687 10.28 -29.88 -9.27
N VAL A 688 10.82 -28.76 -9.75
CA VAL A 688 11.46 -28.66 -11.07
C VAL A 688 12.87 -29.29 -11.08
N ALA A 689 13.58 -29.27 -9.95
CA ALA A 689 14.88 -29.95 -9.79
C ALA A 689 14.80 -31.49 -9.74
N GLY A 690 13.59 -32.07 -9.69
CA GLY A 690 13.35 -33.52 -9.60
C GLY A 690 13.47 -34.30 -10.91
N PHE A 691 13.66 -33.66 -12.07
CA PHE A 691 13.86 -34.34 -13.34
C PHE A 691 15.34 -34.38 -13.73
N SER A 692 16.06 -35.38 -13.22
CA SER A 692 17.32 -35.81 -13.84
C SER A 692 17.02 -36.84 -14.95
N PRO A 693 17.62 -36.73 -16.15
CA PRO A 693 17.54 -37.80 -17.16
C PRO A 693 18.39 -39.00 -16.69
N PRO A 694 18.03 -40.25 -17.06
CA PRO A 694 18.81 -41.42 -16.68
C PRO A 694 20.19 -41.42 -17.37
N PRO A 695 21.22 -42.04 -16.75
CA PRO A 695 22.57 -42.04 -17.31
C PRO A 695 22.67 -42.94 -18.55
N PRO A 696 23.65 -42.71 -19.45
CA PRO A 696 23.79 -43.49 -20.67
C PRO A 696 24.44 -44.84 -20.35
N THR A 697 23.86 -45.93 -20.83
CA THR A 697 24.48 -47.27 -20.85
C THR A 697 25.34 -47.46 -22.12
N PRO A 698 26.41 -48.27 -22.05
CA PRO A 698 27.47 -48.26 -23.05
C PRO A 698 27.13 -49.11 -24.28
N ARG A 699 27.69 -48.71 -25.44
CA ARG A 699 27.57 -49.40 -26.73
C ARG A 699 28.17 -50.81 -26.68
N HIS A 700 27.44 -51.79 -27.20
CA HIS A 700 28.00 -53.02 -27.79
C HIS A 700 27.43 -53.29 -29.19
N ARG A 701 28.29 -53.85 -30.04
CA ARG A 701 28.14 -54.19 -31.47
C ARG A 701 27.40 -55.53 -31.68
N GLN A 702 26.90 -55.71 -32.93
CA GLN A 702 26.48 -56.95 -33.65
C GLN A 702 25.10 -57.52 -33.30
N ALA A 703 24.34 -58.21 -34.16
CA ALA A 703 24.17 -58.34 -35.63
C ALA A 703 23.01 -59.34 -35.83
N ASN A 704 22.24 -59.20 -36.92
CA ASN A 704 21.34 -60.18 -37.56
C ASN A 704 20.07 -60.69 -36.84
N GLY A 705 18.97 -60.78 -37.61
CA GLY A 705 17.98 -61.86 -37.47
C GLY A 705 16.49 -61.47 -37.49
N GLU A 706 15.89 -61.50 -38.68
CA GLU A 706 14.54 -62.00 -39.00
C GLU A 706 13.23 -61.32 -38.50
N VAL A 707 12.31 -61.22 -39.47
CA VAL A 707 10.89 -60.81 -39.45
C VAL A 707 10.07 -62.07 -39.79
N PRO A 708 8.91 -62.39 -39.16
CA PRO A 708 7.56 -62.01 -39.66
C PRO A 708 6.48 -61.84 -38.55
N GLY A 709 5.30 -61.22 -38.71
CA GLY A 709 4.55 -60.74 -39.86
C GLY A 709 3.29 -59.94 -39.43
N VAL A 710 2.96 -58.87 -40.16
CA VAL A 710 1.78 -58.60 -41.03
C VAL A 710 0.37 -58.49 -40.40
N ARG A 711 -0.22 -57.28 -40.53
CA ARG A 711 -1.56 -56.86 -41.07
C ARG A 711 -2.12 -55.68 -40.22
N GLY A 712 -2.50 -54.50 -40.75
CA GLY A 712 -2.75 -54.09 -42.12
C GLY A 712 -3.13 -52.60 -42.34
N TRP A 713 -2.84 -52.09 -43.55
CA TRP A 713 -3.58 -51.20 -44.50
C TRP A 713 -4.33 -49.94 -43.94
N HIS A 714 -4.31 -48.70 -44.47
CA HIS A 714 -3.92 -48.07 -45.76
C HIS A 714 -3.97 -46.51 -45.64
N LEU A 715 -3.00 -45.75 -46.20
CA LEU A 715 -3.05 -44.74 -47.31
C LEU A 715 -4.14 -43.63 -47.28
N ALA A 716 -3.95 -42.38 -47.75
CA ALA A 716 -2.83 -41.59 -48.30
C ALA A 716 -3.29 -40.13 -48.60
N ILE A 717 -2.30 -39.27 -48.84
CA ILE A 717 -2.31 -37.87 -49.33
C ILE A 717 -2.65 -37.81 -50.84
N PRO A 718 -3.01 -36.63 -51.39
CA PRO A 718 -2.51 -36.23 -52.71
C PRO A 718 -1.93 -34.79 -52.80
N GLY A 719 -0.87 -34.62 -53.61
CA GLY A 719 -0.39 -33.34 -54.20
C GLY A 719 -1.22 -32.96 -55.44
N ALA A 720 -0.91 -31.98 -56.31
CA ALA A 720 0.29 -31.19 -56.60
C ALA A 720 -0.06 -30.02 -57.58
N SER A 721 0.95 -29.20 -57.92
CA SER A 721 1.18 -28.44 -59.18
C SER A 721 0.70 -26.97 -59.36
N ALA A 722 1.64 -26.15 -59.87
CA ALA A 722 1.55 -24.75 -60.30
C ALA A 722 1.20 -24.62 -61.80
N PRO A 723 0.99 -23.41 -62.40
CA PRO A 723 2.11 -22.56 -62.85
C PRO A 723 1.84 -21.01 -62.83
N ALA A 724 2.83 -20.25 -63.33
CA ALA A 724 2.97 -18.79 -63.37
C ALA A 724 2.30 -18.08 -64.58
N GLU A 725 2.08 -16.75 -64.50
CA GLU A 725 2.66 -15.70 -65.39
C GLU A 725 1.96 -14.31 -65.29
N LEU A 726 2.80 -13.26 -65.29
CA LEU A 726 2.74 -11.90 -65.88
C LEU A 726 1.43 -11.07 -65.99
N GLY A 727 1.55 -9.77 -65.61
CA GLY A 727 1.20 -8.67 -66.53
C GLY A 727 0.48 -7.42 -66.00
N ARG A 728 1.24 -6.33 -65.83
CA ARG A 728 0.98 -4.90 -66.16
C ARG A 728 -0.36 -4.20 -65.76
N GLY A 729 -0.21 -2.97 -65.23
CA GLY A 729 -0.93 -1.80 -65.77
C GLY A 729 -1.80 -0.98 -64.83
N GLN A 730 -1.26 0.13 -64.32
CA GLN A 730 -1.95 1.38 -63.89
C GLN A 730 -2.81 2.00 -65.04
N PRO A 731 -3.52 3.15 -64.87
CA PRO A 731 -4.06 3.85 -63.69
C PRO A 731 -5.49 4.43 -63.91
N SER A 732 -5.98 5.21 -62.93
CA SER A 732 -6.55 6.57 -63.09
C SER A 732 -8.03 6.82 -62.72
N HIS A 733 -8.20 7.95 -61.99
CA HIS A 733 -9.37 8.83 -61.80
C HIS A 733 -10.68 8.22 -61.29
N GLY A 734 -11.49 8.84 -60.44
CA GLY A 734 -11.57 10.18 -59.85
C GLY A 734 -12.86 10.15 -59.02
N GLY A 735 -12.88 10.75 -57.82
CA GLY A 735 -13.67 11.96 -57.62
C GLY A 735 -15.08 11.67 -57.07
N GLY A 736 -15.45 12.36 -55.98
CA GLY A 736 -16.86 12.50 -55.58
C GLY A 736 -17.22 12.04 -54.17
N HIS A 737 -17.01 12.93 -53.20
CA HIS A 737 -17.94 13.15 -52.08
C HIS A 737 -19.32 13.62 -52.62
N PRO A 738 -20.38 13.84 -51.79
CA PRO A 738 -20.71 13.39 -50.42
C PRO A 738 -22.20 12.98 -50.29
N GLY A 739 -22.65 12.67 -49.07
CA GLY A 739 -24.08 12.70 -48.67
C GLY A 739 -24.50 11.43 -47.95
N LEU A 740 -24.64 11.45 -46.62
CA LEU A 740 -25.75 11.99 -45.82
C LEU A 740 -26.77 10.89 -45.49
N LEU A 741 -26.98 10.71 -44.18
CA LEU A 741 -28.18 10.19 -43.52
C LEU A 741 -28.47 8.70 -43.82
N GLU A 742 -28.95 7.86 -42.92
CA GLU A 742 -29.63 8.06 -41.64
C GLU A 742 -29.68 6.69 -40.95
N SER A 743 -29.75 6.71 -39.63
CA SER A 743 -30.52 5.80 -38.76
C SER A 743 -30.73 4.33 -39.19
N ALA A 744 -30.29 3.40 -38.33
CA ALA A 744 -31.16 2.74 -37.36
C ALA A 744 -30.69 1.32 -37.04
N SER A 745 -30.50 1.11 -35.72
CA SER A 745 -31.05 -0.02 -34.96
C SER A 745 -30.55 -1.45 -35.17
N LEU A 746 -30.08 -1.98 -34.04
CA LEU A 746 -30.40 -3.30 -33.47
C LEU A 746 -29.78 -4.53 -34.14
N GLY A 747 -28.98 -5.27 -33.36
CA GLY A 747 -28.73 -6.69 -33.64
C GLY A 747 -27.44 -7.22 -33.05
N ILE A 748 -27.43 -7.49 -31.74
CA ILE A 748 -26.54 -8.50 -31.14
C ILE A 748 -26.97 -9.87 -31.71
N PRO A 749 -26.05 -10.77 -32.09
CA PRO A 749 -25.88 -12.01 -31.31
C PRO A 749 -24.42 -12.51 -31.21
N PHE A 750 -24.03 -12.85 -29.98
CA PHE A 750 -23.42 -14.12 -29.53
C PHE A 750 -22.54 -14.97 -30.48
N LEU A 751 -21.26 -15.16 -30.05
CA LEU A 751 -20.42 -16.40 -29.94
C LEU A 751 -20.21 -17.31 -31.19
N PRO A 752 -19.17 -18.20 -31.28
CA PRO A 752 -18.38 -18.87 -30.23
C PRO A 752 -16.83 -18.77 -30.39
N VAL A 753 -16.07 -18.77 -29.29
CA VAL A 753 -15.29 -19.91 -28.75
C VAL A 753 -14.59 -20.78 -29.80
N LEU A 754 -13.26 -20.65 -29.83
CA LEU A 754 -12.29 -21.75 -29.85
C LEU A 754 -11.09 -21.36 -29.00
#